data_AF-A0A930QBP0-F1
#
_entry.id   AF-A0A930QBP0-F1
#
_cell.length_a   1.000
_cell.length_b   1.000
_cell.length_c   1.000
_cell.angle_alpha   90.00
_cell.angle_beta   90.00
_cell.angle_gamma   90.00
#
_symmetry.space_group_name_H-M   'P 1'
#
loop_
_entity.id
_entity.type
_entity.pdbx_description
1 polymer ?
#
loop_
_entity_poly.entity_id
_entity_poly.type
_entity_poly.pdbx_seq_one_letter_code
_entity_poly.pdbx_strand_id
1 'polypeptide(L)'
;MQLQQDLDFNNKEERLTGIVDHIIFSAANDEFSVFRLRLQSQSKCTATVNLPAPLLGQEVHLSGTWFVHPRFGRQFRAVQMHVSTPTTAHGIERFLSSGVIEGIGPAMARRIVERFGIDTLKVIESTPRRLTEVTGIGPKTAEKITASYLRQSELRDIMLWLEEHGVTGSYAARIFKKYGSLSLKVMETNPYQLAQEVDGIGFITADTIAAACGWEKNSTERIAAGILFELAQIASNGHCCIPEALLIEHTAKRLGVEHVDIMDVLRREVKMHRVYAVDEMGERLIYSPQLYHAEVETADLLRMLKHKAEPIHVHNPAALVSKWEEEHEVTLAQQQRDAVIASLLHGVVILTGGPGTGKTTVIRSMIDIMGKQGLEILLAAPTGRAAKRLSEATGAPAATVHRMLEAQGREEDGEMHFARDAECMLEADVVIIDEVSMMDIVLMQHLLSAVLPGSHIVFVGDADQLPAVGPGSVLKDILRSNVFPCVRLTQIFRQNNRGTIVLNAHAINTGSMPTFTGNDFSFVSAVSAEEAAKQVLSICQSLIEEGHSVMDMQVLSPMRREACGVDALNRTLQEALNPETEDNASIAGFRSGDKVMQIRNDYTKNVFNGDVGRIVWIDTEKLIVQYTDDVDVTYTRDEFASLTLAYVMSVHKSQGSEYSTVILPLVRAHHIMLQRNLLYTAVTRAKKRVILVGDRTALFTAVSNDRTRRRYTLLAERLAERI
;
A
#
# COMPACT_ATOMS: atom_id res chain seq x y z
N MET A 1 -61.47 30.04 -23.99
CA MET A 1 -60.78 31.12 -24.73
C MET A 1 -59.60 31.53 -23.87
N GLN A 2 -58.34 31.21 -24.15
CA GLN A 2 -57.61 30.94 -25.41
C GLN A 2 -57.07 29.49 -25.37
N LEU A 3 -57.53 28.55 -26.21
CA LEU A 3 -57.09 28.29 -27.61
C LEU A 3 -55.57 28.48 -27.77
N GLN A 4 -54.82 27.38 -27.70
CA GLN A 4 -54.36 26.61 -28.88
C GLN A 4 -53.53 27.48 -29.83
N GLN A 5 -52.20 27.35 -29.73
CA GLN A 5 -51.32 27.15 -30.88
C GLN A 5 -49.88 26.89 -30.41
N ASP A 6 -49.20 26.02 -31.17
CA ASP A 6 -47.77 25.77 -31.23
C ASP A 6 -47.20 24.77 -30.20
N LEU A 7 -46.70 23.58 -30.53
CA LEU A 7 -46.27 23.01 -31.80
C LEU A 7 -46.41 21.49 -31.79
N ASP A 8 -46.91 20.94 -32.89
CA ASP A 8 -46.61 19.59 -33.35
C ASP A 8 -45.10 19.36 -33.34
N PHE A 9 -44.60 18.56 -32.39
CA PHE A 9 -43.39 17.79 -32.61
C PHE A 9 -43.81 16.35 -32.76
N ASN A 10 -43.70 15.86 -34.01
CA ASN A 10 -43.70 14.45 -34.34
C ASN A 10 -43.06 13.63 -33.21
N ASN A 11 -43.84 12.85 -32.48
CA ASN A 11 -43.35 11.76 -31.64
C ASN A 11 -42.86 10.63 -32.57
N LYS A 12 -41.85 10.94 -33.39
CA LYS A 12 -41.04 9.90 -34.02
C LYS A 12 -40.21 9.31 -32.89
N GLU A 13 -40.49 8.05 -32.56
CA GLU A 13 -39.51 7.24 -31.86
C GLU A 13 -38.20 7.31 -32.64
N GLU A 14 -37.20 7.93 -32.03
CA GLU A 14 -35.86 7.98 -32.57
C GLU A 14 -35.07 6.80 -32.02
N ARG A 15 -34.17 6.27 -32.84
CA ARG A 15 -33.23 5.24 -32.43
C ARG A 15 -31.85 5.88 -32.29
N LEU A 16 -31.24 5.69 -31.13
CA LEU A 16 -29.88 6.12 -30.85
C LEU A 16 -28.99 4.92 -30.59
N THR A 17 -27.81 4.94 -31.19
CA THR A 17 -26.74 3.97 -30.93
C THR A 17 -25.53 4.72 -30.42
N GLY A 18 -24.96 4.26 -29.30
CA GLY A 18 -23.79 4.89 -28.72
C GLY A 18 -23.12 4.06 -27.64
N ILE A 19 -21.91 4.44 -27.30
CA ILE A 19 -21.10 3.78 -26.26
C ILE A 19 -21.28 4.51 -24.94
N VAL A 20 -21.50 3.76 -23.85
CA VAL A 20 -21.65 4.31 -22.49
C VAL A 20 -20.33 4.90 -22.01
N ASP A 21 -20.26 6.23 -21.87
CA ASP A 21 -19.06 6.99 -21.47
C ASP A 21 -18.96 7.13 -19.95
N HIS A 22 -20.09 7.36 -19.27
CA HIS A 22 -20.16 7.52 -17.81
C HIS A 22 -21.57 7.18 -17.29
N ILE A 23 -21.67 6.46 -16.17
CA ILE A 23 -22.95 6.26 -15.45
C ILE A 23 -23.10 7.44 -14.48
N ILE A 24 -24.16 8.22 -14.64
CA ILE A 24 -24.39 9.43 -13.81
C ILE A 24 -25.13 9.04 -12.54
N PHE A 25 -26.09 8.12 -12.65
CA PHE A 25 -26.92 7.68 -11.54
C PHE A 25 -27.50 6.28 -11.84
N SER A 26 -27.54 5.40 -10.84
CA SER A 26 -28.26 4.12 -10.87
C SER A 26 -28.98 3.94 -9.55
N ALA A 27 -30.27 3.65 -9.58
CA ALA A 27 -31.04 3.35 -8.37
C ALA A 27 -30.67 1.97 -7.81
N ALA A 28 -30.69 1.80 -6.49
CA ALA A 28 -30.26 0.57 -5.81
C ALA A 28 -31.17 -0.65 -6.06
N ASN A 29 -32.35 -0.42 -6.63
CA ASN A 29 -33.34 -1.42 -7.01
C ASN A 29 -33.37 -1.67 -8.54
N ASP A 30 -32.42 -1.12 -9.29
CA ASP A 30 -32.27 -1.26 -10.75
C ASP A 30 -33.48 -0.82 -11.60
N GLU A 31 -34.42 -0.06 -11.02
CA GLU A 31 -35.63 0.41 -11.72
C GLU A 31 -35.40 1.67 -12.56
N PHE A 32 -34.30 2.41 -12.33
CA PHE A 32 -34.00 3.65 -13.03
C PHE A 32 -32.51 3.95 -13.12
N SER A 33 -32.05 4.33 -14.30
CA SER A 33 -30.66 4.73 -14.53
C SER A 33 -30.52 5.93 -15.48
N VAL A 34 -29.46 6.69 -15.25
CA VAL A 34 -29.06 7.86 -16.05
C VAL A 34 -27.60 7.73 -16.42
N PHE A 35 -27.29 7.78 -17.70
CA PHE A 35 -25.92 7.62 -18.20
C PHE A 35 -25.66 8.50 -19.42
N ARG A 36 -24.38 8.80 -19.63
CA ARG A 36 -23.90 9.59 -20.77
C ARG A 36 -23.42 8.66 -21.87
N LEU A 37 -23.89 8.91 -23.08
CA LEU A 37 -23.52 8.18 -24.29
C LEU A 37 -22.63 9.04 -25.17
N ARG A 38 -21.69 8.37 -25.83
CA ARG A 38 -20.95 8.91 -26.98
C ARG A 38 -21.57 8.32 -28.25
N LEU A 39 -22.22 9.17 -29.02
CA LEU A 39 -22.83 8.78 -30.30
C LEU A 39 -21.74 8.57 -31.35
N GLN A 40 -22.03 7.79 -32.38
CA GLN A 40 -21.09 7.53 -33.50
C GLN A 40 -20.61 8.81 -34.21
N SER A 41 -21.39 9.90 -34.13
CA SER A 41 -21.02 11.24 -34.64
C SER A 41 -20.08 12.04 -33.73
N GLN A 42 -19.46 11.41 -32.73
CA GLN A 42 -18.62 12.02 -31.68
C GLN A 42 -19.33 13.03 -30.75
N SER A 43 -20.64 13.22 -30.90
CA SER A 43 -21.45 14.02 -29.98
C SER A 43 -21.78 13.25 -28.70
N LYS A 44 -21.83 13.94 -27.55
CA LYS A 44 -22.22 13.35 -26.27
C LYS A 44 -23.68 13.66 -25.97
N CYS A 45 -24.44 12.68 -25.50
CA CYS A 45 -25.81 12.87 -25.02
C CYS A 45 -26.05 12.19 -23.68
N THR A 46 -27.05 12.65 -22.93
CA THR A 46 -27.46 12.04 -21.67
C THR A 46 -28.75 11.26 -21.90
N ALA A 47 -28.77 9.99 -21.53
CA ALA A 47 -29.92 9.11 -21.64
C ALA A 47 -30.48 8.74 -20.25
N THR A 48 -31.79 8.53 -20.20
CA THR A 48 -32.56 8.09 -19.02
C THR A 48 -33.38 6.86 -19.41
N VAL A 49 -33.35 5.82 -18.58
CA VAL A 49 -34.10 4.56 -18.83
C VAL A 49 -34.63 3.99 -17.51
N ASN A 50 -35.79 3.34 -17.57
CA ASN A 50 -36.39 2.62 -16.43
C ASN A 50 -35.94 1.15 -16.41
N LEU A 51 -34.63 0.92 -16.46
CA LEU A 51 -33.96 -0.39 -16.51
C LEU A 51 -32.59 -0.30 -15.79
N PRO A 52 -31.96 -1.43 -15.43
CA PRO A 52 -30.62 -1.46 -14.85
C PRO A 52 -29.61 -0.69 -15.71
N ALA A 53 -28.63 -0.05 -15.08
CA ALA A 53 -27.62 0.71 -15.83
C ALA A 53 -26.74 -0.22 -16.69
N PRO A 54 -26.51 0.09 -17.98
CA PRO A 54 -25.53 -0.61 -18.79
C PRO A 54 -24.10 -0.32 -18.31
N LEU A 55 -23.16 -1.23 -18.57
CA LEU A 55 -21.77 -1.08 -18.13
C LEU A 55 -21.04 0.00 -18.93
N LEU A 56 -20.03 0.61 -18.31
CA LEU A 56 -19.14 1.56 -18.97
C LEU A 56 -18.45 0.90 -20.17
N GLY A 57 -18.47 1.57 -21.32
CA GLY A 57 -17.90 1.08 -22.56
C GLY A 57 -18.78 0.11 -23.37
N GLN A 58 -19.97 -0.26 -22.88
CA GLN A 58 -20.92 -1.06 -23.66
C GLN A 58 -21.61 -0.21 -24.74
N GLU A 59 -21.83 -0.81 -25.90
CA GLU A 59 -22.68 -0.23 -26.94
C GLU A 59 -24.15 -0.54 -26.61
N VAL A 60 -24.98 0.49 -26.64
CA VAL A 60 -26.41 0.37 -26.37
C VAL A 60 -27.22 0.94 -27.52
N HIS A 61 -28.30 0.23 -27.85
CA HIS A 61 -29.30 0.67 -28.80
C HIS A 61 -30.54 1.11 -28.02
N LEU A 62 -30.81 2.41 -28.05
CA LEU A 62 -31.94 3.03 -27.37
C LEU A 62 -33.03 3.40 -28.37
N SER A 63 -34.29 3.10 -28.03
CA SER A 63 -35.46 3.60 -28.75
C SER A 63 -36.27 4.48 -27.82
N GLY A 64 -36.60 5.70 -28.24
CA GLY A 64 -37.32 6.65 -27.39
C GLY A 64 -37.40 8.06 -27.95
N THR A 65 -37.59 9.04 -27.07
CA THR A 65 -37.88 10.43 -27.45
C THR A 65 -37.00 11.42 -26.72
N TRP A 66 -36.62 12.50 -27.40
CA TRP A 66 -35.96 13.63 -26.75
C TRP A 66 -36.91 14.41 -25.87
N PHE A 67 -36.43 14.82 -24.70
CA PHE A 67 -37.12 15.79 -23.86
C PHE A 67 -36.11 16.76 -23.24
N VAL A 68 -36.60 17.89 -22.74
CA VAL A 68 -35.77 18.89 -22.06
C VAL A 68 -36.13 18.88 -20.58
N HIS A 69 -35.17 18.50 -19.72
CA HIS A 69 -35.35 18.50 -18.28
C HIS A 69 -35.14 19.92 -17.72
N PRO A 70 -36.02 20.43 -16.83
CA PRO A 70 -35.95 21.81 -16.33
C PRO A 70 -34.62 22.20 -15.67
N ARG A 71 -33.93 21.23 -15.03
CA ARG A 71 -32.66 21.43 -14.30
C ARG A 71 -31.40 20.94 -15.03
N PHE A 72 -31.55 20.01 -15.99
CA PHE A 72 -30.41 19.26 -16.54
C PHE A 72 -30.31 19.33 -18.07
N GLY A 73 -31.18 20.13 -18.72
CA GLY A 73 -31.14 20.36 -20.15
C GLY A 73 -31.66 19.17 -20.97
N ARG A 74 -31.24 19.09 -22.23
CA ARG A 74 -31.75 18.11 -23.20
C ARG A 74 -31.27 16.69 -22.86
N GLN A 75 -32.20 15.76 -22.73
CA GLN A 75 -31.97 14.35 -22.41
C GLN A 75 -32.78 13.44 -23.34
N PHE A 76 -32.29 12.22 -23.55
CA PHE A 76 -32.99 11.19 -24.29
C PHE A 76 -33.71 10.25 -23.32
N ARG A 77 -35.03 10.12 -23.44
CA ARG A 77 -35.82 9.18 -22.65
C ARG A 77 -35.99 7.90 -23.45
N ALA A 78 -35.27 6.85 -23.06
CA ALA A 78 -35.36 5.55 -23.69
C ALA A 78 -36.56 4.79 -23.13
N VAL A 79 -37.44 4.32 -24.01
CA VAL A 79 -38.56 3.42 -23.68
C VAL A 79 -38.08 1.97 -23.76
N GLN A 80 -37.15 1.68 -24.67
CA GLN A 80 -36.50 0.39 -24.81
C GLN A 80 -34.98 0.56 -24.92
N MET A 81 -34.26 -0.36 -24.28
CA MET A 81 -32.81 -0.45 -24.35
C MET A 81 -32.43 -1.89 -24.66
N HIS A 82 -31.72 -2.08 -25.78
CA HIS A 82 -31.02 -3.31 -26.07
C HIS A 82 -29.52 -3.10 -25.86
N VAL A 83 -28.97 -3.82 -24.89
CA VAL A 83 -27.54 -3.93 -24.68
C VAL A 83 -27.03 -5.01 -25.62
N SER A 84 -26.04 -4.70 -26.45
CA SER A 84 -25.41 -5.73 -27.27
C SER A 84 -24.61 -6.68 -26.38
N THR A 85 -24.71 -7.98 -26.64
CA THR A 85 -23.94 -9.02 -25.93
C THR A 85 -22.44 -8.81 -26.18
N PRO A 86 -21.56 -9.10 -25.21
CA PRO A 86 -20.19 -8.58 -25.21
C PRO A 86 -19.26 -9.36 -26.15
N THR A 87 -18.69 -8.65 -27.12
CA THR A 87 -17.37 -8.92 -27.70
C THR A 87 -16.72 -7.57 -27.92
N THR A 88 -16.25 -6.90 -26.85
CA THR A 88 -15.64 -5.59 -27.02
C THR A 88 -14.28 -5.75 -27.73
N ALA A 89 -13.99 -4.89 -28.71
CA ALA A 89 -12.70 -4.89 -29.40
C ALA A 89 -11.52 -4.83 -28.39
N HIS A 90 -11.70 -4.09 -27.30
CA HIS A 90 -10.71 -3.96 -26.22
C HIS A 90 -10.44 -5.26 -25.45
N GLY A 91 -11.46 -6.09 -25.20
CA GLY A 91 -11.29 -7.41 -24.57
C GLY A 91 -10.48 -8.35 -25.45
N ILE A 92 -10.78 -8.36 -26.75
CA ILE A 92 -10.06 -9.15 -27.75
C ILE A 92 -8.59 -8.69 -27.86
N GLU A 93 -8.31 -7.38 -27.81
CA GLU A 93 -6.93 -6.86 -27.82
C GLU A 93 -6.13 -7.38 -26.61
N ARG A 94 -6.74 -7.36 -25.42
CA ARG A 94 -6.11 -7.86 -24.19
C ARG A 94 -5.80 -9.35 -24.25
N PHE A 95 -6.72 -10.14 -24.79
CA PHE A 95 -6.51 -11.57 -24.96
C PHE A 95 -5.37 -11.87 -25.93
N LEU A 96 -5.38 -11.26 -27.11
CA LEU A 96 -4.33 -11.44 -28.10
C LEU A 96 -2.96 -10.96 -27.60
N SER A 97 -2.93 -9.97 -26.69
CA SER A 97 -1.70 -9.43 -26.09
C SER A 97 -1.26 -10.14 -24.81
N SER A 98 -2.01 -11.14 -24.32
CA SER A 98 -1.71 -11.87 -23.08
C SER A 98 -0.45 -12.74 -23.12
N GLY A 99 0.19 -12.86 -24.30
CA GLY A 99 1.40 -13.67 -24.50
C GLY A 99 1.12 -15.16 -24.68
N VAL A 100 -0.16 -15.56 -24.63
CA VAL A 100 -0.57 -16.97 -24.75
C VAL A 100 -0.53 -17.42 -26.23
N ILE A 101 -0.89 -16.54 -27.17
CA ILE A 101 -0.84 -16.86 -28.61
C ILE A 101 0.55 -16.53 -29.16
N GLU A 102 1.26 -17.57 -29.61
CA GLU A 102 2.59 -17.40 -30.17
C GLU A 102 2.57 -16.54 -31.45
N GLY A 103 3.42 -15.51 -31.49
CA GLY A 103 3.55 -14.62 -32.64
C GLY A 103 2.68 -13.36 -32.56
N ILE A 104 1.91 -13.17 -31.48
CA ILE A 104 1.19 -11.92 -31.22
C ILE A 104 1.77 -11.23 -29.98
N GLY A 105 2.46 -10.11 -30.20
CA GLY A 105 2.81 -9.16 -29.14
C GLY A 105 1.76 -8.04 -28.99
N PRO A 106 1.83 -7.20 -27.95
CA PRO A 106 0.85 -6.14 -27.69
C PRO A 106 0.60 -5.19 -28.87
N ALA A 107 1.66 -4.79 -29.56
CA ALA A 107 1.56 -3.93 -30.75
C ALA A 107 0.95 -4.65 -31.96
N MET A 108 1.06 -5.98 -32.06
CA MET A 108 0.43 -6.76 -33.12
C MET A 108 -1.06 -7.01 -32.79
N ALA A 109 -1.38 -7.34 -31.55
CA ALA A 109 -2.75 -7.49 -31.06
C ALA A 109 -3.59 -6.25 -31.35
N ARG A 110 -3.07 -5.06 -31.02
CA ARG A 110 -3.75 -3.78 -31.31
C ARG A 110 -4.04 -3.62 -32.80
N ARG A 111 -3.04 -3.86 -33.67
CA ARG A 111 -3.22 -3.74 -35.13
C ARG A 111 -4.25 -4.73 -35.70
N ILE A 112 -4.28 -5.95 -35.19
CA ILE A 112 -5.26 -6.97 -35.61
C ILE A 112 -6.68 -6.53 -35.21
N VAL A 113 -6.84 -6.00 -33.99
CA VAL A 113 -8.13 -5.55 -33.47
C VAL A 113 -8.59 -4.23 -34.11
N GLU A 114 -7.68 -3.29 -34.38
CA GLU A 114 -8.00 -2.07 -35.13
C GLU A 114 -8.54 -2.40 -36.54
N ARG A 115 -8.06 -3.49 -37.14
CA ARG A 115 -8.45 -3.92 -38.49
C ARG A 115 -9.76 -4.70 -38.54
N PHE A 116 -9.98 -5.62 -37.59
CA PHE A 116 -11.10 -6.57 -37.62
C PHE A 116 -12.12 -6.40 -36.48
N GLY A 117 -11.83 -5.54 -35.51
CA GLY A 117 -12.73 -5.19 -34.41
C GLY A 117 -13.21 -6.41 -33.63
N ILE A 118 -14.54 -6.52 -33.49
CA ILE A 118 -15.19 -7.60 -32.75
C ILE A 118 -15.13 -8.95 -33.48
N ASP A 119 -14.89 -8.92 -34.80
CA ASP A 119 -14.82 -10.12 -35.64
C ASP A 119 -13.41 -10.72 -35.69
N THR A 120 -12.43 -10.11 -35.03
CA THR A 120 -11.04 -10.59 -34.99
C THR A 120 -10.93 -12.08 -34.68
N LEU A 121 -11.66 -12.57 -33.68
CA LEU A 121 -11.61 -13.99 -33.28
C LEU A 121 -12.19 -14.91 -34.36
N LYS A 122 -13.32 -14.52 -34.97
CA LYS A 122 -13.92 -15.25 -36.11
C LYS A 122 -13.00 -15.26 -37.32
N VAL A 123 -12.28 -14.17 -37.57
CA VAL A 123 -11.32 -14.07 -38.68
C VAL A 123 -10.16 -15.04 -38.48
N ILE A 124 -9.61 -15.15 -37.26
CA ILE A 124 -8.53 -16.11 -36.96
C ILE A 124 -9.02 -17.56 -37.15
N GLU A 125 -10.27 -17.86 -36.80
CA GLU A 125 -10.83 -19.22 -36.84
C GLU A 125 -11.33 -19.64 -38.23
N SER A 126 -12.15 -18.82 -38.87
CA SER A 126 -12.91 -19.17 -40.07
C SER A 126 -12.24 -18.71 -41.36
N THR A 127 -11.47 -17.61 -41.32
CA THR A 127 -10.82 -17.04 -42.51
C THR A 127 -9.39 -16.57 -42.22
N PRO A 128 -8.45 -17.46 -41.83
CA PRO A 128 -7.15 -17.06 -41.32
C PRO A 128 -6.27 -16.33 -42.35
N ARG A 129 -6.55 -16.56 -43.65
CA ARG A 129 -5.88 -15.87 -44.76
C ARG A 129 -6.04 -14.35 -44.71
N ARG A 130 -7.09 -13.83 -44.08
CA ARG A 130 -7.29 -12.38 -43.94
C ARG A 130 -6.33 -11.74 -42.95
N LEU A 131 -5.68 -12.51 -42.06
CA LEU A 131 -4.68 -11.96 -41.14
C LEU A 131 -3.49 -11.31 -41.87
N THR A 132 -3.21 -11.68 -43.13
CA THR A 132 -2.16 -11.05 -43.96
C THR A 132 -2.53 -9.63 -44.43
N GLU A 133 -3.79 -9.21 -44.26
CA GLU A 133 -4.23 -7.82 -44.50
C GLU A 133 -3.67 -6.86 -43.42
N VAL A 134 -3.15 -7.39 -42.30
CA VAL A 134 -2.54 -6.61 -41.22
C VAL A 134 -1.03 -6.47 -41.47
N THR A 135 -0.56 -5.23 -41.46
CA THR A 135 0.86 -4.89 -41.66
C THR A 135 1.74 -5.60 -40.63
N GLY A 136 2.70 -6.41 -41.11
CA GLY A 136 3.62 -7.19 -40.28
C GLY A 136 3.27 -8.66 -40.10
N ILE A 137 2.14 -9.14 -40.64
CA ILE A 137 1.74 -10.57 -40.60
C ILE A 137 1.94 -11.20 -42.00
N GLY A 138 2.99 -11.99 -42.15
CA GLY A 138 3.19 -12.83 -43.34
C GLY A 138 2.41 -14.16 -43.29
N PRO A 139 2.32 -14.91 -44.40
CA PRO A 139 1.56 -16.17 -44.46
C PRO A 139 2.03 -17.22 -43.44
N LYS A 140 3.34 -17.35 -43.21
CA LYS A 140 3.90 -18.25 -42.18
C LYS A 140 3.53 -17.81 -40.75
N THR A 141 3.50 -16.50 -40.49
CA THR A 141 3.11 -15.95 -39.19
C THR A 141 1.61 -16.14 -38.95
N ALA A 142 0.78 -15.96 -39.98
CA ALA A 142 -0.67 -16.21 -39.91
C ALA A 142 -0.97 -17.69 -39.60
N GLU A 143 -0.28 -18.63 -40.26
CA GLU A 143 -0.40 -20.07 -39.94
C GLU A 143 0.02 -20.36 -38.49
N LYS A 144 1.13 -19.79 -38.03
CA LYS A 144 1.61 -19.96 -36.65
C LYS A 144 0.61 -19.43 -35.62
N ILE A 145 0.07 -18.23 -35.84
CA ILE A 145 -0.97 -17.61 -35.01
C ILE A 145 -2.21 -18.50 -34.96
N THR A 146 -2.66 -18.99 -36.12
CA THR A 146 -3.87 -19.82 -36.23
C THR A 146 -3.67 -21.16 -35.53
N ALA A 147 -2.53 -21.82 -35.72
CA ALA A 147 -2.21 -23.07 -35.05
C ALA A 147 -2.02 -22.91 -33.53
N SER A 148 -1.51 -21.76 -33.07
CA SER A 148 -1.46 -21.44 -31.64
C SER A 148 -2.85 -21.15 -31.08
N TYR A 149 -3.69 -20.43 -31.82
CA TYR A 149 -5.06 -20.08 -31.44
C TYR A 149 -5.96 -21.30 -31.34
N LEU A 150 -5.93 -22.20 -32.33
CA LEU A 150 -6.74 -23.43 -32.34
C LEU A 150 -6.34 -24.41 -31.22
N ARG A 151 -5.07 -24.41 -30.79
CA ARG A 151 -4.60 -25.20 -29.65
C ARG A 151 -5.10 -24.68 -28.29
N GLN A 152 -5.70 -23.49 -28.25
CA GLN A 152 -6.07 -22.78 -27.02
C GLN A 152 -7.58 -22.49 -26.94
N SER A 153 -8.41 -23.34 -27.57
CA SER A 153 -9.88 -23.18 -27.56
C SER A 153 -10.45 -23.10 -26.15
N GLU A 154 -9.93 -23.90 -25.21
CA GLU A 154 -10.38 -23.92 -23.80
C GLU A 154 -10.16 -22.56 -23.11
N LEU A 155 -9.04 -21.91 -23.37
CA LEU A 155 -8.72 -20.61 -22.79
C LEU A 155 -9.61 -19.50 -23.37
N ARG A 156 -9.94 -19.57 -24.66
CA ARG A 156 -10.94 -18.70 -25.29
C ARG A 156 -12.29 -18.87 -24.61
N ASP A 157 -12.73 -20.10 -24.39
CA ASP A 157 -14.04 -20.38 -23.81
C ASP A 157 -14.12 -19.85 -22.36
N ILE A 158 -13.05 -19.97 -21.58
CA ILE A 158 -12.93 -19.34 -20.24
C ILE A 158 -13.02 -17.81 -20.36
N MET A 159 -12.29 -17.21 -21.30
CA MET A 159 -12.29 -15.76 -21.48
C MET A 159 -13.68 -15.22 -21.86
N LEU A 160 -14.34 -15.85 -22.84
CA LEU A 160 -15.68 -15.46 -23.26
C LEU A 160 -16.67 -15.59 -22.11
N TRP A 161 -16.59 -16.69 -21.36
CA TRP A 161 -17.41 -16.90 -20.17
C TRP A 161 -17.18 -15.79 -19.14
N LEU A 162 -15.92 -15.43 -18.84
CA LEU A 162 -15.62 -14.36 -17.88
C LEU A 162 -16.21 -13.02 -18.34
N GLU A 163 -16.01 -12.64 -19.61
CA GLU A 163 -16.50 -11.37 -20.14
C GLU A 163 -18.03 -11.31 -20.20
N GLU A 164 -18.69 -12.43 -20.54
CA GLU A 164 -20.15 -12.57 -20.50
C GLU A 164 -20.71 -12.28 -19.10
N HIS A 165 -19.98 -12.69 -18.06
CA HIS A 165 -20.37 -12.53 -16.67
C HIS A 165 -19.74 -11.30 -15.98
N GLY A 166 -19.24 -10.33 -16.77
CA GLY A 166 -18.76 -9.05 -16.26
C GLY A 166 -17.39 -9.09 -15.57
N VAL A 167 -16.62 -10.17 -15.77
CA VAL A 167 -15.25 -10.33 -15.29
C VAL A 167 -14.27 -10.13 -16.45
N THR A 168 -13.15 -9.46 -16.23
CA THR A 168 -12.21 -9.19 -17.32
C THR A 168 -11.56 -10.47 -17.84
N GLY A 169 -11.58 -10.67 -19.16
CA GLY A 169 -10.96 -11.80 -19.84
C GLY A 169 -9.43 -11.92 -19.64
N SER A 170 -8.77 -10.89 -19.09
CA SER A 170 -7.33 -10.94 -18.77
C SER A 170 -6.98 -12.01 -17.72
N TYR A 171 -7.94 -12.43 -16.91
CA TYR A 171 -7.73 -13.49 -15.92
C TYR A 171 -7.72 -14.90 -16.53
N ALA A 172 -8.32 -15.09 -17.71
CA ALA A 172 -8.46 -16.41 -18.34
C ALA A 172 -7.10 -17.12 -18.50
N ALA A 173 -6.08 -16.39 -18.94
CA ALA A 173 -4.73 -16.91 -19.09
C ALA A 173 -4.13 -17.41 -17.77
N ARG A 174 -4.40 -16.72 -16.65
CA ARG A 174 -3.88 -17.08 -15.32
C ARG A 174 -4.62 -18.28 -14.74
N ILE A 175 -5.94 -18.31 -14.87
CA ILE A 175 -6.76 -19.46 -14.44
C ILE A 175 -6.34 -20.70 -15.24
N PHE A 176 -6.22 -20.57 -16.56
CA PHE A 176 -5.79 -21.67 -17.42
C PHE A 176 -4.37 -22.14 -17.13
N LYS A 177 -3.45 -21.22 -16.82
CA LYS A 177 -2.09 -21.59 -16.40
C LYS A 177 -2.10 -22.48 -15.14
N LYS A 178 -2.97 -22.20 -14.16
CA LYS A 178 -3.04 -22.95 -12.90
C LYS A 178 -3.79 -24.27 -13.04
N TYR A 179 -4.95 -24.28 -13.70
CA TYR A 179 -5.87 -25.43 -13.71
C TYR A 179 -6.01 -26.14 -15.07
N GLY A 180 -5.45 -25.58 -16.15
CA GLY A 180 -5.57 -26.14 -17.50
C GLY A 180 -7.02 -26.39 -17.89
N SER A 181 -7.30 -27.61 -18.36
CA SER A 181 -8.63 -28.04 -18.78
C SER A 181 -9.67 -28.13 -17.63
N LEU A 182 -9.24 -28.12 -16.37
CA LEU A 182 -10.14 -28.13 -15.21
C LEU A 182 -10.68 -26.75 -14.83
N SER A 183 -10.22 -25.68 -15.50
CA SER A 183 -10.55 -24.29 -15.16
C SER A 183 -12.06 -24.04 -15.05
N LEU A 184 -12.85 -24.45 -16.05
CA LEU A 184 -14.31 -24.27 -16.04
C LEU A 184 -14.97 -25.04 -14.89
N LYS A 185 -14.54 -26.28 -14.65
CA LYS A 185 -15.04 -27.10 -13.54
C LYS A 185 -14.75 -26.45 -12.19
N VAL A 186 -13.55 -25.89 -12.00
CA VAL A 186 -13.20 -25.17 -10.75
C VAL A 186 -14.05 -23.92 -10.60
N MET A 187 -14.27 -23.15 -11.66
CA MET A 187 -15.15 -21.96 -11.64
C MET A 187 -16.58 -22.33 -11.22
N GLU A 188 -17.11 -23.46 -11.69
CA GLU A 188 -18.46 -23.91 -11.35
C GLU A 188 -18.56 -24.50 -9.93
N THR A 189 -17.59 -25.35 -9.54
CA THR A 189 -17.69 -26.19 -8.33
C THR A 189 -17.00 -25.61 -7.11
N ASN A 190 -16.00 -24.74 -7.28
CA ASN A 190 -15.30 -24.07 -6.18
C ASN A 190 -14.70 -22.71 -6.62
N PRO A 191 -15.54 -21.73 -6.97
CA PRO A 191 -15.09 -20.43 -7.48
C PRO A 191 -14.20 -19.66 -6.49
N TYR A 192 -14.39 -19.85 -5.18
CA TYR A 192 -13.61 -19.16 -4.15
C TYR A 192 -12.17 -19.66 -4.03
N GLN A 193 -11.85 -20.85 -4.57
CA GLN A 193 -10.47 -21.33 -4.71
C GLN A 193 -9.65 -20.42 -5.63
N LEU A 194 -10.28 -19.80 -6.63
CA LEU A 194 -9.63 -18.84 -7.52
C LEU A 194 -9.07 -17.64 -6.76
N ALA A 195 -9.74 -17.21 -5.68
CA ALA A 195 -9.27 -16.09 -4.86
C ALA A 195 -8.02 -16.42 -4.02
N GLN A 196 -7.73 -17.71 -3.82
CA GLN A 196 -6.58 -18.18 -3.05
C GLN A 196 -5.39 -18.50 -3.96
N GLU A 197 -5.65 -19.10 -5.12
CA GLU A 197 -4.61 -19.72 -5.96
C GLU A 197 -4.29 -18.95 -7.26
N VAL A 198 -5.09 -17.95 -7.64
CA VAL A 198 -4.92 -17.22 -8.90
C VAL A 198 -4.60 -15.75 -8.66
N ASP A 199 -3.38 -15.36 -9.02
CA ASP A 199 -2.90 -14.00 -8.87
C ASP A 199 -3.82 -12.95 -9.50
N GLY A 200 -4.24 -12.00 -8.66
CA GLY A 200 -5.06 -10.86 -9.03
C GLY A 200 -6.56 -11.14 -9.10
N ILE A 201 -7.01 -12.39 -8.87
CA ILE A 201 -8.40 -12.68 -8.59
C ILE A 201 -8.58 -12.56 -7.08
N GLY A 202 -9.35 -11.57 -6.64
CA GLY A 202 -9.72 -11.43 -5.22
C GLY A 202 -11.08 -12.03 -4.93
N PHE A 203 -11.47 -12.06 -3.65
CA PHE A 203 -12.79 -12.51 -3.21
C PHE A 203 -13.94 -11.84 -3.99
N ILE A 204 -13.87 -10.53 -4.23
CA ILE A 204 -14.92 -9.80 -4.96
C ILE A 204 -15.11 -10.37 -6.37
N THR A 205 -14.02 -10.63 -7.08
CA THR A 205 -14.07 -11.20 -8.43
C THR A 205 -14.55 -12.65 -8.40
N ALA A 206 -14.09 -13.45 -7.43
CA ALA A 206 -14.56 -14.81 -7.24
C ALA A 206 -16.06 -14.87 -6.86
N ASP A 207 -16.57 -13.92 -6.08
CA ASP A 207 -17.98 -13.81 -5.71
C ASP A 207 -18.85 -13.46 -6.94
N THR A 208 -18.33 -12.63 -7.85
CA THR A 208 -18.99 -12.38 -9.15
C THR A 208 -19.06 -13.66 -10.00
N ILE A 209 -17.98 -14.45 -10.06
CA ILE A 209 -17.95 -15.74 -10.78
C ILE A 209 -18.93 -16.73 -10.13
N ALA A 210 -18.94 -16.83 -8.80
CA ALA A 210 -19.85 -17.70 -8.06
C ALA A 210 -21.32 -17.36 -8.32
N ALA A 211 -21.66 -16.06 -8.24
CA ALA A 211 -23.02 -15.59 -8.54
C ALA A 211 -23.44 -15.91 -9.98
N ALA A 212 -22.53 -15.77 -10.94
CA ALA A 212 -22.73 -16.15 -12.34
C ALA A 212 -22.97 -17.67 -12.52
N CYS A 213 -22.26 -18.51 -11.77
CA CYS A 213 -22.48 -19.96 -11.73
C CYS A 213 -23.74 -20.38 -10.96
N GLY A 214 -24.53 -19.43 -10.43
CA GLY A 214 -25.80 -19.71 -9.75
C GLY A 214 -25.66 -20.09 -8.27
N TRP A 215 -24.55 -19.74 -7.62
CA TRP A 215 -24.37 -20.00 -6.19
C TRP A 215 -25.35 -19.19 -5.34
N GLU A 216 -25.92 -19.85 -4.32
CA GLU A 216 -26.81 -19.19 -3.36
C GLU A 216 -26.04 -18.17 -2.49
N LYS A 217 -26.72 -17.06 -2.14
CA LYS A 217 -26.11 -15.99 -1.33
C LYS A 217 -25.71 -16.45 0.07
N ASN A 218 -26.42 -17.43 0.63
CA ASN A 218 -26.18 -18.01 1.95
C ASN A 218 -25.43 -19.36 1.88
N SER A 219 -24.82 -19.69 0.75
CA SER A 219 -23.99 -20.90 0.63
C SER A 219 -22.86 -20.90 1.66
N THR A 220 -22.57 -22.07 2.24
CA THR A 220 -21.62 -22.18 3.35
C THR A 220 -20.19 -21.83 2.93
N GLU A 221 -19.84 -22.15 1.69
CA GLU A 221 -18.54 -21.91 1.06
C GLU A 221 -18.35 -20.42 0.80
N ARG A 222 -19.39 -19.71 0.33
CA ARG A 222 -19.37 -18.24 0.17
C ARG A 222 -19.15 -17.54 1.50
N ILE A 223 -19.88 -17.98 2.53
CA ILE A 223 -19.75 -17.40 3.88
C ILE A 223 -18.35 -17.66 4.43
N ALA A 224 -17.82 -18.88 4.32
CA ALA A 224 -16.47 -19.21 4.77
C ALA A 224 -15.39 -18.37 4.06
N ALA A 225 -15.48 -18.25 2.73
CA ALA A 225 -14.60 -17.39 1.94
C ALA A 225 -14.75 -15.90 2.31
N GLY A 226 -15.98 -15.45 2.60
CA GLY A 226 -16.26 -14.10 3.06
C GLY A 226 -15.72 -13.78 4.45
N ILE A 227 -15.71 -14.75 5.37
CA ILE A 227 -15.07 -14.63 6.69
C ILE A 227 -13.56 -14.44 6.51
N LEU A 228 -12.89 -15.29 5.72
CA LEU A 228 -11.46 -15.17 5.44
C LEU A 228 -11.12 -13.84 4.76
N PHE A 229 -11.95 -13.41 3.81
CA PHE A 229 -11.77 -12.11 3.16
C PHE A 229 -11.89 -10.95 4.16
N GLU A 230 -12.88 -10.98 5.06
CA GLU A 230 -13.04 -9.93 6.07
C GLU A 230 -11.87 -9.94 7.05
N LEU A 231 -11.39 -11.11 7.49
CA LEU A 231 -10.17 -11.23 8.29
C LEU A 231 -8.95 -10.61 7.58
N ALA A 232 -8.78 -10.83 6.27
CA ALA A 232 -7.71 -10.20 5.49
C ALA A 232 -7.86 -8.67 5.40
N GLN A 233 -9.09 -8.16 5.26
CA GLN A 233 -9.36 -6.71 5.30
C GLN A 233 -9.03 -6.11 6.67
N ILE A 234 -9.40 -6.80 7.75
CA ILE A 234 -9.08 -6.39 9.12
C ILE A 234 -7.56 -6.42 9.35
N ALA A 235 -6.86 -7.43 8.84
CA ALA A 235 -5.40 -7.52 8.89
C ALA A 235 -4.72 -6.36 8.17
N SER A 236 -5.22 -5.96 7.00
CA SER A 236 -4.74 -4.78 6.26
C SER A 236 -4.95 -3.45 6.99
N ASN A 237 -5.84 -3.43 8.01
CA ASN A 237 -6.03 -2.29 8.91
C ASN A 237 -5.12 -2.36 10.15
N GLY A 238 -4.24 -3.36 10.25
CA GLY A 238 -3.24 -3.51 11.29
C GLY A 238 -3.61 -4.42 12.46
N HIS A 239 -4.75 -5.13 12.39
CA HIS A 239 -5.18 -6.03 13.46
C HIS A 239 -4.68 -7.47 13.22
N CYS A 240 -4.27 -8.19 14.26
CA CYS A 240 -3.96 -9.63 14.18
C CYS A 240 -5.21 -10.49 14.30
N CYS A 241 -6.17 -10.03 15.09
CA CYS A 241 -7.44 -10.71 15.37
C CYS A 241 -8.61 -9.73 15.43
N ILE A 242 -9.80 -10.22 15.70
CA ILE A 242 -10.99 -9.39 15.91
C ILE A 242 -11.99 -10.08 16.84
N PRO A 243 -12.76 -9.33 17.66
CA PRO A 243 -13.90 -9.89 18.38
C PRO A 243 -14.89 -10.57 17.44
N GLU A 244 -15.34 -11.76 17.81
CA GLU A 244 -16.29 -12.59 17.05
C GLU A 244 -17.53 -11.80 16.66
N ALA A 245 -18.10 -11.01 17.58
CA ALA A 245 -19.29 -10.19 17.31
C ALA A 245 -19.08 -9.16 16.18
N LEU A 246 -17.92 -8.49 16.16
CA LEU A 246 -17.59 -7.49 15.13
C LEU A 246 -17.32 -8.15 13.78
N LEU A 247 -16.66 -9.31 13.78
CA LEU A 247 -16.45 -10.09 12.55
C LEU A 247 -17.78 -10.49 11.92
N ILE A 248 -18.71 -11.03 12.72
CA ILE A 248 -20.03 -11.43 12.24
C ILE A 248 -20.78 -10.21 11.67
N GLU A 249 -20.77 -9.07 12.36
CA GLU A 249 -21.42 -7.84 11.90
C GLU A 249 -20.85 -7.35 10.54
N HIS A 250 -19.53 -7.27 10.43
CA HIS A 250 -18.88 -6.81 9.20
C HIS A 250 -19.13 -7.77 8.04
N THR A 251 -19.00 -9.08 8.27
CA THR A 251 -19.25 -10.11 7.26
C THR A 251 -20.72 -10.13 6.83
N ALA A 252 -21.66 -10.01 7.76
CA ALA A 252 -23.11 -9.96 7.48
C ALA A 252 -23.45 -8.79 6.57
N LYS A 253 -22.96 -7.60 6.93
CA LYS A 253 -23.16 -6.37 6.15
C LYS A 253 -22.54 -6.46 4.75
N ARG A 254 -21.38 -7.09 4.62
CA ARG A 254 -20.69 -7.23 3.33
C ARG A 254 -21.37 -8.23 2.41
N LEU A 255 -21.73 -9.40 2.93
CA LEU A 255 -22.31 -10.49 2.13
C LEU A 255 -23.81 -10.33 1.90
N GLY A 256 -24.49 -9.51 2.74
CA GLY A 256 -25.94 -9.37 2.75
C GLY A 256 -26.65 -10.63 3.25
N VAL A 257 -26.12 -11.25 4.30
CA VAL A 257 -26.58 -12.53 4.88
C VAL A 257 -26.88 -12.33 6.38
N GLU A 258 -27.77 -13.16 6.93
CA GLU A 258 -28.15 -13.12 8.35
C GLU A 258 -26.98 -13.50 9.28
N HIS A 259 -26.97 -12.92 10.48
CA HIS A 259 -25.93 -13.18 11.48
C HIS A 259 -25.85 -14.65 11.91
N VAL A 260 -26.99 -15.35 11.93
CA VAL A 260 -27.07 -16.76 12.38
C VAL A 260 -26.30 -17.69 11.44
N ASP A 261 -26.45 -17.49 10.13
CA ASP A 261 -25.76 -18.31 9.11
C ASP A 261 -24.23 -18.17 9.23
N ILE A 262 -23.76 -16.95 9.46
CA ILE A 262 -22.33 -16.67 9.65
C ILE A 262 -21.81 -17.29 10.93
N MET A 263 -22.56 -17.21 12.02
CA MET A 263 -22.18 -17.81 13.30
C MET A 263 -22.04 -19.34 13.20
N ASP A 264 -22.96 -20.00 12.50
CA ASP A 264 -22.91 -21.46 12.32
C ASP A 264 -21.76 -21.90 11.42
N VAL A 265 -21.50 -21.18 10.33
CA VAL A 265 -20.33 -21.41 9.48
C VAL A 265 -19.04 -21.14 10.26
N LEU A 266 -18.94 -20.02 10.98
CA LEU A 266 -17.75 -19.68 11.78
C LEU A 266 -17.42 -20.77 12.80
N ARG A 267 -18.43 -21.29 13.52
CA ARG A 267 -18.24 -22.42 14.46
C ARG A 267 -17.70 -23.66 13.76
N ARG A 268 -18.18 -23.95 12.54
CA ARG A 268 -17.68 -25.07 11.72
C ARG A 268 -16.22 -24.82 11.28
N GLU A 269 -15.89 -23.62 10.84
CA GLU A 269 -14.54 -23.24 10.40
C GLU A 269 -13.52 -23.32 11.56
N VAL A 270 -13.91 -22.88 12.76
CA VAL A 270 -13.09 -23.03 13.98
C VAL A 270 -12.85 -24.50 14.31
N LYS A 271 -13.88 -25.36 14.25
CA LYS A 271 -13.72 -26.81 14.50
C LYS A 271 -12.79 -27.47 13.49
N MET A 272 -12.77 -27.00 12.25
CA MET A 272 -11.88 -27.50 11.20
C MET A 272 -10.48 -26.86 11.21
N HIS A 273 -10.17 -26.00 12.18
CA HIS A 273 -8.89 -25.27 12.29
C HIS A 273 -8.56 -24.43 11.05
N ARG A 274 -9.59 -24.01 10.29
CA ARG A 274 -9.43 -23.07 9.17
C ARG A 274 -9.42 -21.61 9.62
N VAL A 275 -9.90 -21.37 10.84
CA VAL A 275 -9.71 -20.13 11.61
C VAL A 275 -9.49 -20.52 13.07
N TYR A 276 -8.80 -19.67 13.83
CA TYR A 276 -8.55 -19.91 15.24
C TYR A 276 -9.39 -18.97 16.10
N ALA A 277 -9.81 -19.47 17.27
CA ALA A 277 -10.53 -18.69 18.26
C ALA A 277 -9.78 -18.75 19.60
N VAL A 278 -9.63 -17.60 20.25
CA VAL A 278 -8.98 -17.46 21.56
C VAL A 278 -9.91 -16.66 22.46
N ASP A 279 -10.23 -17.20 23.63
CA ASP A 279 -11.04 -16.51 24.63
C ASP A 279 -10.12 -15.72 25.57
N GLU A 280 -10.26 -14.39 25.60
CA GLU A 280 -9.46 -13.53 26.48
C GLU A 280 -10.24 -12.31 26.93
N MET A 281 -10.10 -11.92 28.21
CA MET A 281 -10.82 -10.79 28.83
C MET A 281 -12.35 -10.82 28.67
N GLY A 282 -12.95 -12.01 28.54
CA GLY A 282 -14.40 -12.18 28.36
C GLY A 282 -14.89 -11.95 26.92
N GLU A 283 -13.97 -11.77 25.96
CA GLU A 283 -14.28 -11.69 24.53
C GLU A 283 -13.65 -12.88 23.80
N ARG A 284 -14.36 -13.40 22.78
CA ARG A 284 -13.86 -14.43 21.88
C ARG A 284 -13.26 -13.78 20.65
N LEU A 285 -11.94 -13.92 20.47
CA LEU A 285 -11.17 -13.30 19.40
C LEU A 285 -10.88 -14.31 18.29
N ILE A 286 -11.14 -13.94 17.05
CA ILE A 286 -10.96 -14.78 15.87
C ILE A 286 -9.72 -14.34 15.08
N TYR A 287 -8.96 -15.33 14.61
CA TYR A 287 -7.73 -15.16 13.84
C TYR A 287 -7.79 -15.90 12.50
N SER A 288 -7.06 -15.37 11.52
CA SER A 288 -6.59 -16.20 10.41
C SER A 288 -5.47 -17.13 10.90
N PRO A 289 -5.33 -18.34 10.33
CA PRO A 289 -4.27 -19.28 10.72
C PRO A 289 -2.87 -18.68 10.70
N GLN A 290 -2.51 -17.99 9.62
CA GLN A 290 -1.20 -17.35 9.45
C GLN A 290 -0.89 -16.37 10.59
N LEU A 291 -1.83 -15.49 10.96
CA LEU A 291 -1.60 -14.49 12.00
C LEU A 291 -1.64 -15.07 13.41
N TYR A 292 -2.44 -16.12 13.63
CA TYR A 292 -2.40 -16.87 14.89
C TYR A 292 -1.02 -17.48 15.12
N HIS A 293 -0.50 -18.22 14.13
CA HIS A 293 0.81 -18.85 14.21
C HIS A 293 1.94 -17.82 14.35
N ALA A 294 1.91 -16.74 13.56
CA ALA A 294 2.90 -15.68 13.66
C ALA A 294 2.96 -15.06 15.07
N GLU A 295 1.81 -14.81 15.70
CA GLU A 295 1.75 -14.25 17.05
C GLU A 295 2.22 -15.23 18.13
N VAL A 296 1.82 -16.50 18.04
CA VAL A 296 2.24 -17.57 18.96
C VAL A 296 3.74 -17.81 18.87
N GLU A 297 4.25 -18.04 17.66
CA GLU A 297 5.65 -18.35 17.43
C GLU A 297 6.56 -17.18 17.82
N THR A 298 6.17 -15.94 17.52
CA THR A 298 6.90 -14.74 17.98
C THR A 298 7.03 -14.72 19.51
N ALA A 299 5.94 -15.01 20.24
CA ALA A 299 5.97 -15.03 21.69
C ALA A 299 6.86 -16.16 22.24
N ASP A 300 6.78 -17.34 21.64
CA ASP A 300 7.57 -18.52 22.03
C ASP A 300 9.07 -18.31 21.79
N LEU A 301 9.43 -17.78 20.62
CA LEU A 301 10.82 -17.51 20.26
C LEU A 301 11.44 -16.42 21.14
N LEU A 302 10.71 -15.33 21.43
CA LEU A 302 11.22 -14.29 22.33
C LEU A 302 11.41 -14.79 23.77
N ARG A 303 10.49 -15.64 24.27
CA ARG A 303 10.66 -16.30 25.57
C ARG A 303 11.86 -17.24 25.57
N MET A 304 12.01 -18.03 24.50
CA MET A 304 13.15 -18.92 24.31
C MET A 304 14.48 -18.16 24.34
N LEU A 305 14.59 -17.06 23.59
CA LEU A 305 15.80 -16.21 23.58
C LEU A 305 16.09 -15.63 24.97
N LYS A 306 15.08 -15.14 25.67
CA LYS A 306 15.22 -14.64 27.05
C LYS A 306 15.81 -15.68 28.02
N HIS A 307 15.46 -16.95 27.85
CA HIS A 307 15.90 -18.02 28.75
C HIS A 307 17.22 -18.68 28.34
N LYS A 308 17.49 -18.80 27.04
CA LYS A 308 18.67 -19.51 26.53
C LYS A 308 19.91 -18.64 26.35
N ALA A 309 19.75 -17.33 26.14
CA ALA A 309 20.89 -16.44 26.00
C ALA A 309 21.54 -16.22 27.37
N GLU A 310 22.74 -16.76 27.53
CA GLU A 310 23.56 -16.52 28.69
C GLU A 310 24.12 -15.09 28.67
N PRO A 311 24.28 -14.42 29.82
CA PRO A 311 24.93 -13.11 29.85
C PRO A 311 26.31 -13.14 29.19
N ILE A 312 26.64 -12.13 28.39
CA ILE A 312 27.96 -12.00 27.77
C ILE A 312 29.00 -11.93 28.90
N HIS A 313 29.95 -12.86 28.91
CA HIS A 313 30.92 -13.00 29.99
C HIS A 313 31.88 -11.81 30.04
N VAL A 314 31.54 -10.81 30.86
CA VAL A 314 32.39 -9.64 31.14
C VAL A 314 32.57 -9.47 32.66
N HIS A 315 33.80 -9.19 33.10
CA HIS A 315 34.10 -9.04 34.53
C HIS A 315 33.36 -7.86 35.20
N ASN A 316 33.23 -6.73 34.49
CA ASN A 316 32.51 -5.56 34.99
C ASN A 316 31.94 -4.74 33.81
N PRO A 317 30.64 -4.91 33.47
CA PRO A 317 29.99 -4.16 32.40
C PRO A 317 30.13 -2.64 32.54
N ALA A 318 29.97 -2.12 33.76
CA ALA A 318 30.03 -0.68 34.01
C ALA A 318 31.43 -0.09 33.75
N ALA A 319 32.48 -0.86 34.05
CA ALA A 319 33.85 -0.45 33.76
C ALA A 319 34.13 -0.42 32.23
N LEU A 320 33.53 -1.33 31.46
CA LEU A 320 33.64 -1.31 30.00
C LEU A 320 32.99 -0.06 29.39
N VAL A 321 31.80 0.32 29.89
CA VAL A 321 31.12 1.55 29.46
C VAL A 321 31.97 2.77 29.79
N SER A 322 32.50 2.87 31.02
CA SER A 322 33.36 3.99 31.41
C SER A 322 34.65 4.05 30.59
N LYS A 323 35.26 2.91 30.28
CA LYS A 323 36.43 2.86 29.38
C LYS A 323 36.08 3.35 27.97
N TRP A 324 34.91 2.96 27.44
CA TRP A 324 34.45 3.42 26.12
C TRP A 324 34.21 4.93 26.09
N GLU A 325 33.62 5.49 27.15
CA GLU A 325 33.41 6.94 27.32
C GLU A 325 34.73 7.73 27.32
N GLU A 326 35.74 7.23 28.02
CA GLU A 326 37.08 7.83 28.07
C GLU A 326 37.76 7.79 26.68
N GLU A 327 37.71 6.66 25.99
CA GLU A 327 38.31 6.49 24.66
C GLU A 327 37.66 7.37 23.58
N HIS A 328 36.36 7.64 23.71
CA HIS A 328 35.59 8.41 22.73
C HIS A 328 35.37 9.87 23.12
N GLU A 329 35.84 10.28 24.29
CA GLU A 329 35.63 11.63 24.86
C GLU A 329 34.13 12.02 24.92
N VAL A 330 33.26 11.05 25.23
CA VAL A 330 31.80 11.22 25.30
C VAL A 330 31.31 10.82 26.69
N THR A 331 30.38 11.58 27.27
CA THR A 331 29.69 11.22 28.51
C THR A 331 28.27 10.76 28.22
N LEU A 332 27.96 9.51 28.54
CA LEU A 332 26.61 8.95 28.34
C LEU A 332 25.68 9.35 29.49
N ALA A 333 24.40 9.57 29.17
CA ALA A 333 23.34 9.69 30.18
C ALA A 333 23.24 8.41 31.01
N GLN A 334 22.72 8.49 32.25
CA GLN A 334 22.46 7.29 33.05
C GLN A 334 21.64 6.25 32.28
N GLN A 335 20.53 6.66 31.64
CA GLN A 335 19.69 5.76 30.84
C GLN A 335 20.43 5.19 29.63
N GLN A 336 21.36 5.92 29.03
CA GLN A 336 22.17 5.41 27.92
C GLN A 336 23.16 4.35 28.41
N ARG A 337 23.79 4.58 29.57
CA ARG A 337 24.67 3.59 30.24
C ARG A 337 23.89 2.32 30.60
N ASP A 338 22.71 2.48 31.17
CA ASP A 338 21.84 1.37 31.58
C ASP A 338 21.45 0.51 30.37
N ALA A 339 21.21 1.12 29.21
CA ALA A 339 20.90 0.40 27.98
C ALA A 339 22.07 -0.49 27.51
N VAL A 340 23.30 0.03 27.52
CA VAL A 340 24.50 -0.73 27.14
C VAL A 340 24.79 -1.86 28.12
N ILE A 341 24.60 -1.59 29.42
CA ILE A 341 24.77 -2.64 30.44
C ILE A 341 23.70 -3.72 30.28
N ALA A 342 22.45 -3.35 30.04
CA ALA A 342 21.36 -4.31 29.85
C ALA A 342 21.61 -5.23 28.65
N SER A 343 22.16 -4.72 27.54
CA SER A 343 22.43 -5.56 26.35
C SER A 343 23.54 -6.58 26.56
N LEU A 344 24.44 -6.35 27.53
CA LEU A 344 25.45 -7.33 27.94
C LEU A 344 24.88 -8.41 28.88
N LEU A 345 23.84 -8.07 29.65
CA LEU A 345 23.31 -8.94 30.71
C LEU A 345 22.11 -9.79 30.28
N HIS A 346 21.38 -9.36 29.24
CA HIS A 346 20.12 -9.97 28.86
C HIS A 346 20.08 -10.31 27.37
N GLY A 347 19.51 -11.48 27.05
CA GLY A 347 19.34 -11.94 25.67
C GLY A 347 18.38 -11.12 24.83
N VAL A 348 17.38 -10.48 25.44
CA VAL A 348 16.42 -9.63 24.73
C VAL A 348 16.34 -8.29 25.45
N VAL A 349 16.65 -7.20 24.75
CA VAL A 349 16.61 -5.84 25.30
C VAL A 349 15.83 -4.91 24.39
N ILE A 350 15.04 -4.02 24.98
CA ILE A 350 14.32 -2.98 24.26
C ILE A 350 14.91 -1.61 24.61
N LEU A 351 15.38 -0.90 23.59
CA LEU A 351 15.80 0.49 23.67
C LEU A 351 14.75 1.37 22.99
N THR A 352 14.07 2.20 23.76
CA THR A 352 13.08 3.14 23.21
C THR A 352 13.38 4.58 23.56
N GLY A 353 12.99 5.49 22.69
CA GLY A 353 13.17 6.93 22.92
C GLY A 353 12.80 7.76 21.71
N GLY A 354 12.46 9.02 21.96
CA GLY A 354 12.13 9.99 20.92
C GLY A 354 13.33 10.38 20.04
N PRO A 355 13.13 11.30 19.09
CA PRO A 355 14.24 11.89 18.33
C PRO A 355 15.18 12.70 19.25
N GLY A 356 16.47 12.67 18.95
CA GLY A 356 17.47 13.48 19.67
C GLY A 356 17.86 12.97 21.07
N THR A 357 17.41 11.78 21.48
CA THR A 357 17.78 11.15 22.76
C THR A 357 19.08 10.37 22.74
N GLY A 358 19.75 10.29 21.57
CA GLY A 358 21.05 9.63 21.41
C GLY A 358 21.00 8.11 21.23
N LYS A 359 19.88 7.54 20.75
CA LYS A 359 19.77 6.09 20.45
C LYS A 359 20.95 5.55 19.63
N THR A 360 21.34 6.27 18.58
CA THR A 360 22.47 5.88 17.72
C THR A 360 23.80 5.84 18.47
N THR A 361 24.03 6.76 19.41
CA THR A 361 25.23 6.75 20.26
C THR A 361 25.26 5.51 21.14
N VAL A 362 24.10 5.10 21.67
CA VAL A 362 23.96 3.85 22.43
C VAL A 362 24.27 2.64 21.54
N ILE A 363 23.68 2.57 20.34
CA ILE A 363 23.95 1.47 19.39
C ILE A 363 25.44 1.38 19.06
N ARG A 364 26.10 2.51 18.77
CA ARG A 364 27.55 2.55 18.50
C ARG A 364 28.35 2.01 19.68
N SER A 365 28.02 2.44 20.90
CA SER A 365 28.71 1.94 22.09
C SER A 365 28.52 0.44 22.31
N MET A 366 27.33 -0.10 21.99
CA MET A 366 27.08 -1.55 22.04
C MET A 366 27.96 -2.29 21.02
N ILE A 367 28.01 -1.81 19.77
CA ILE A 367 28.83 -2.40 18.71
C ILE A 367 30.31 -2.42 19.11
N ASP A 368 30.85 -1.30 19.56
CA ASP A 368 32.28 -1.18 19.91
C ASP A 368 32.64 -2.07 21.11
N ILE A 369 31.79 -2.13 22.13
CA ILE A 369 32.06 -2.92 23.34
C ILE A 369 31.94 -4.42 23.07
N MET A 370 30.86 -4.85 22.38
CA MET A 370 30.61 -6.25 22.07
C MET A 370 31.59 -6.78 21.02
N GLY A 371 31.93 -5.98 20.00
CA GLY A 371 32.93 -6.33 19.00
C GLY A 371 34.33 -6.51 19.61
N LYS A 372 34.69 -5.72 20.63
CA LYS A 372 35.93 -5.94 21.42
C LYS A 372 35.93 -7.25 22.23
N GLN A 373 34.76 -7.83 22.50
CA GLN A 373 34.65 -9.16 23.11
C GLN A 373 34.71 -10.28 22.05
N GLY A 374 34.84 -9.95 20.76
CA GLY A 374 34.90 -10.92 19.66
C GLY A 374 33.54 -11.45 19.21
N LEU A 375 32.45 -10.74 19.52
CA LEU A 375 31.10 -11.12 19.10
C LEU A 375 30.80 -10.64 17.69
N GLU A 376 30.15 -11.49 16.89
CA GLU A 376 29.63 -11.15 15.57
C GLU A 376 28.28 -10.43 15.70
N ILE A 377 28.18 -9.23 15.11
CA ILE A 377 27.04 -8.33 15.26
C ILE A 377 26.41 -8.04 13.91
N LEU A 378 25.11 -8.33 13.78
CA LEU A 378 24.31 -7.96 12.62
C LEU A 378 23.41 -6.76 12.92
N LEU A 379 23.40 -5.81 12.00
CA LEU A 379 22.59 -4.59 12.07
C LEU A 379 21.49 -4.62 11.00
N ALA A 380 20.25 -4.43 11.44
CA ALA A 380 19.08 -4.43 10.57
C ALA A 380 18.20 -3.20 10.76
N ALA A 381 17.45 -2.84 9.72
CA ALA A 381 16.26 -2.01 9.85
C ALA A 381 15.17 -2.43 8.85
N PRO A 382 13.88 -2.08 9.06
CA PRO A 382 12.80 -2.51 8.16
C PRO A 382 12.87 -1.90 6.75
N THR A 383 13.50 -0.74 6.59
CA THR A 383 13.58 -0.02 5.31
C THR A 383 15.02 0.23 4.89
N GLY A 384 15.26 0.31 3.57
CA GLY A 384 16.60 0.58 3.02
C GLY A 384 17.19 1.89 3.53
N ARG A 385 16.36 2.92 3.65
CA ARG A 385 16.74 4.23 4.20
C ARG A 385 17.16 4.18 5.67
N ALA A 386 16.39 3.49 6.49
CA ALA A 386 16.73 3.32 7.90
C ALA A 386 18.03 2.52 8.05
N ALA A 387 18.20 1.45 7.28
CA ALA A 387 19.42 0.64 7.29
C ALA A 387 20.64 1.46 6.86
N LYS A 388 20.53 2.24 5.78
CA LYS A 388 21.62 3.10 5.32
C LYS A 388 22.04 4.14 6.37
N ARG A 389 21.06 4.79 7.01
CA ARG A 389 21.33 5.76 8.10
C ARG A 389 21.97 5.11 9.31
N LEU A 390 21.49 3.93 9.68
CA LEU A 390 22.09 3.12 10.72
C LEU A 390 23.56 2.86 10.40
N SER A 391 23.87 2.49 9.14
CA SER A 391 25.25 2.30 8.68
C SER A 391 26.10 3.57 8.77
N GLU A 392 25.62 4.70 8.24
CA GLU A 392 26.34 5.97 8.26
C GLU A 392 26.64 6.45 9.68
N ALA A 393 25.67 6.28 10.59
CA ALA A 393 25.75 6.86 11.91
C ALA A 393 26.48 5.96 12.94
N THR A 394 26.54 4.66 12.69
CA THR A 394 27.32 3.70 13.49
C THR A 394 28.71 3.42 12.91
N GLY A 395 28.90 3.61 11.61
CA GLY A 395 30.12 3.22 10.90
C GLY A 395 30.22 1.72 10.57
N ALA A 396 29.17 0.94 10.86
CA ALA A 396 29.12 -0.51 10.65
C ALA A 396 28.10 -0.88 9.55
N PRO A 397 28.30 -1.97 8.79
CA PRO A 397 27.38 -2.34 7.73
C PRO A 397 26.02 -2.78 8.29
N ALA A 398 24.95 -2.10 7.89
CA ALA A 398 23.57 -2.48 8.17
C ALA A 398 22.79 -2.78 6.89
N ALA A 399 21.86 -3.73 6.98
CA ALA A 399 21.01 -4.17 5.88
C ALA A 399 19.53 -4.01 6.21
N THR A 400 18.66 -4.16 5.21
CA THR A 400 17.23 -4.33 5.51
C THR A 400 17.00 -5.69 6.14
N VAL A 401 15.97 -5.82 7.00
CA VAL A 401 15.57 -7.13 7.55
C VAL A 401 15.34 -8.15 6.41
N HIS A 402 14.70 -7.73 5.32
CA HIS A 402 14.51 -8.58 4.14
C HIS A 402 15.83 -9.05 3.53
N ARG A 403 16.83 -8.18 3.39
CA ARG A 403 18.14 -8.56 2.84
C ARG A 403 18.93 -9.44 3.82
N MET A 404 18.83 -9.17 5.12
CA MET A 404 19.42 -9.99 6.18
C MET A 404 18.87 -11.41 6.15
N LEU A 405 17.57 -11.57 5.92
CA LEU A 405 16.91 -12.86 5.78
C LEU A 405 17.03 -13.49 4.38
N GLU A 406 17.84 -12.88 3.49
CA GLU A 406 18.04 -13.33 2.11
C GLU A 406 16.70 -13.54 1.37
N ALA A 407 15.82 -12.53 1.46
CA ALA A 407 14.49 -12.58 0.86
C ALA A 407 14.57 -12.85 -0.65
N GLN A 408 13.93 -13.93 -1.07
CA GLN A 408 13.78 -14.31 -2.46
C GLN A 408 12.51 -13.66 -3.03
N GLY A 409 12.37 -13.68 -4.36
CA GLY A 409 11.16 -13.18 -5.01
C GLY A 409 9.90 -13.91 -4.54
N ARG A 410 8.73 -13.35 -4.84
CA ARG A 410 7.47 -14.09 -4.65
C ARG A 410 7.39 -15.15 -5.77
N GLU A 411 7.37 -16.42 -5.41
CA GLU A 411 7.12 -17.51 -6.35
C GLU A 411 5.61 -17.59 -6.71
N GLU A 412 5.20 -18.59 -7.48
CA GLU A 412 3.84 -18.74 -8.04
C GLU A 412 2.71 -18.84 -7.00
N ASP A 413 3.03 -19.00 -5.72
CA ASP A 413 2.09 -19.06 -4.61
C ASP A 413 1.91 -17.72 -3.86
N GLY A 414 2.61 -16.65 -4.29
CA GLY A 414 2.38 -15.28 -3.83
C GLY A 414 3.00 -14.91 -2.47
N GLU A 415 3.53 -15.88 -1.72
CA GLU A 415 4.26 -15.66 -0.46
C GLU A 415 5.74 -15.28 -0.71
N MET A 416 6.32 -14.51 0.21
CA MET A 416 7.73 -14.11 0.16
C MET A 416 8.56 -15.16 0.88
N HIS A 417 9.44 -15.84 0.15
CA HIS A 417 10.32 -16.85 0.72
C HIS A 417 11.61 -16.20 1.26
N PHE A 418 12.06 -16.65 2.42
CA PHE A 418 13.31 -16.22 3.05
C PHE A 418 14.27 -17.41 3.09
N ALA A 419 15.51 -17.23 2.63
CA ALA A 419 16.48 -18.32 2.66
C ALA A 419 17.07 -18.55 4.07
N ARG A 420 16.93 -17.55 4.96
CA ARG A 420 17.27 -17.68 6.37
C ARG A 420 16.02 -17.96 7.20
N ASP A 421 16.05 -19.05 7.95
CA ASP A 421 14.95 -19.58 8.74
C ASP A 421 15.46 -20.49 9.87
N ALA A 422 14.59 -21.33 10.43
CA ALA A 422 14.94 -22.25 11.52
C ALA A 422 15.90 -23.38 11.09
N GLU A 423 16.02 -23.68 9.79
CA GLU A 423 16.96 -24.66 9.26
C GLU A 423 18.29 -24.00 8.87
N CYS A 424 18.23 -22.77 8.36
CA CYS A 424 19.37 -21.95 7.95
C CYS A 424 19.41 -20.63 8.73
N MET A 425 19.92 -20.67 9.96
CA MET A 425 19.91 -19.52 10.86
C MET A 425 20.96 -18.44 10.48
N LEU A 426 20.82 -17.26 11.08
CA LEU A 426 21.73 -16.12 10.94
C LEU A 426 23.03 -16.34 11.72
N GLU A 427 24.17 -16.27 11.06
CA GLU A 427 25.49 -16.39 11.69
C GLU A 427 25.85 -15.12 12.49
N ALA A 428 25.28 -14.96 13.68
CA ALA A 428 25.52 -13.83 14.56
C ALA A 428 25.30 -14.15 16.04
N ASP A 429 26.14 -13.57 16.90
CA ASP A 429 25.98 -13.61 18.35
C ASP A 429 24.99 -12.54 18.83
N VAL A 430 24.97 -11.39 18.13
CA VAL A 430 24.12 -10.25 18.47
C VAL A 430 23.40 -9.71 17.23
N VAL A 431 22.08 -9.52 17.33
CA VAL A 431 21.26 -8.89 16.29
C VAL A 431 20.66 -7.60 16.83
N ILE A 432 20.98 -6.46 16.22
CA ILE A 432 20.45 -5.16 16.59
C ILE A 432 19.55 -4.65 15.47
N ILE A 433 18.30 -4.36 15.81
CA ILE A 433 17.30 -3.90 14.83
C ILE A 433 16.81 -2.52 15.21
N ASP A 434 16.99 -1.54 14.31
CA ASP A 434 16.48 -0.18 14.49
C ASP A 434 15.13 0.03 13.78
N GLU A 435 14.38 1.04 14.21
CA GLU A 435 13.04 1.36 13.70
C GLU A 435 12.03 0.20 13.81
N VAL A 436 12.09 -0.59 14.89
CA VAL A 436 11.20 -1.76 15.13
C VAL A 436 9.71 -1.38 15.19
N SER A 437 9.39 -0.11 15.44
CA SER A 437 8.02 0.42 15.36
C SER A 437 7.37 0.21 13.99
N MET A 438 8.18 0.03 12.93
CA MET A 438 7.73 -0.23 11.55
C MET A 438 7.53 -1.71 11.22
N MET A 439 7.90 -2.65 12.11
CA MET A 439 7.78 -4.09 11.87
C MET A 439 6.40 -4.62 12.24
N ASP A 440 5.79 -5.36 11.31
CA ASP A 440 4.58 -6.14 11.58
C ASP A 440 4.91 -7.51 12.18
N ILE A 441 3.88 -8.22 12.63
CA ILE A 441 4.04 -9.50 13.32
C ILE A 441 4.63 -10.58 12.40
N VAL A 442 4.35 -10.53 11.10
CA VAL A 442 4.80 -11.55 10.13
C VAL A 442 6.29 -11.41 9.88
N LEU A 443 6.77 -10.18 9.61
CA LEU A 443 8.20 -9.94 9.45
C LEU A 443 8.98 -10.20 10.75
N MET A 444 8.38 -9.91 11.91
CA MET A 444 8.98 -10.22 13.20
C MET A 444 9.12 -11.74 13.41
N GLN A 445 8.08 -12.52 13.10
CA GLN A 445 8.13 -13.98 13.19
C GLN A 445 9.27 -14.54 12.32
N HIS A 446 9.30 -14.21 11.02
CA HIS A 446 10.37 -14.69 10.13
C HIS A 446 11.77 -14.31 10.60
N LEU A 447 11.95 -13.09 11.09
CA LEU A 447 13.22 -12.65 11.67
C LEU A 447 13.62 -13.53 12.84
N LEU A 448 12.73 -13.73 13.82
CA LEU A 448 13.03 -14.47 15.03
C LEU A 448 13.26 -15.97 14.75
N SER A 449 12.54 -16.55 13.79
CA SER A 449 12.74 -17.95 13.39
C SER A 449 14.15 -18.18 12.83
N ALA A 450 14.80 -17.15 12.30
CA ALA A 450 16.17 -17.19 11.79
C ALA A 450 17.25 -16.85 12.83
N VAL A 451 16.90 -16.45 14.06
CA VAL A 451 17.89 -16.11 15.11
C VAL A 451 18.30 -17.38 15.87
N LEU A 452 19.62 -17.60 16.02
CA LEU A 452 20.11 -18.74 16.78
C LEU A 452 19.63 -18.71 18.24
N PRO A 453 19.18 -19.86 18.79
CA PRO A 453 18.96 -20.02 20.22
C PRO A 453 20.25 -19.71 20.99
N GLY A 454 20.21 -18.70 21.87
CA GLY A 454 21.36 -18.26 22.66
C GLY A 454 21.97 -16.93 22.21
N SER A 455 21.64 -16.45 21.00
CA SER A 455 22.04 -15.11 20.55
C SER A 455 21.31 -14.00 21.31
N HIS A 456 21.91 -12.82 21.35
CA HIS A 456 21.31 -11.61 21.90
C HIS A 456 20.57 -10.83 20.81
N ILE A 457 19.42 -10.25 21.15
CA ILE A 457 18.65 -9.37 20.28
C ILE A 457 18.34 -8.04 20.98
N VAL A 458 18.61 -6.94 20.29
CA VAL A 458 18.33 -5.58 20.76
C VAL A 458 17.33 -4.92 19.82
N PHE A 459 16.14 -4.65 20.32
CA PHE A 459 15.12 -3.91 19.60
C PHE A 459 15.23 -2.42 19.89
N VAL A 460 15.45 -1.62 18.86
CA VAL A 460 15.52 -0.16 18.94
C VAL A 460 14.35 0.47 18.18
N GLY A 461 13.65 1.41 18.81
CA GLY A 461 12.56 2.10 18.14
C GLY A 461 11.84 3.14 18.98
N ASP A 462 10.99 3.94 18.33
CA ASP A 462 10.16 4.94 18.99
C ASP A 462 8.71 4.47 19.05
N ALA A 463 8.24 4.11 20.26
CA ALA A 463 6.88 3.63 20.47
C ALA A 463 5.81 4.71 20.21
N ASP A 464 6.20 5.99 20.20
CA ASP A 464 5.29 7.12 20.01
C ASP A 464 5.08 7.46 18.52
N GLN A 465 5.87 6.85 17.61
CA GLN A 465 5.69 6.98 16.16
C GLN A 465 4.51 6.15 15.62
N LEU A 466 4.22 6.34 14.33
CA LEU A 466 3.27 5.52 13.59
C LEU A 466 3.65 4.03 13.67
N PRO A 467 2.69 3.14 13.97
CA PRO A 467 2.93 1.70 13.97
C PRO A 467 3.15 1.16 12.56
N ALA A 468 3.59 -0.10 12.46
CA ALA A 468 3.75 -0.82 11.20
C ALA A 468 2.49 -0.75 10.32
N VAL A 469 2.66 -0.76 8.99
CA VAL A 469 1.51 -0.79 8.07
C VAL A 469 0.77 -2.13 8.16
N GLY A 470 1.51 -3.23 8.33
CA GLY A 470 0.96 -4.57 8.49
C GLY A 470 0.35 -4.84 9.87
N PRO A 471 -0.14 -6.07 10.08
CA PRO A 471 -0.85 -6.48 11.30
C PRO A 471 0.06 -6.53 12.54
N GLY A 472 -0.52 -6.20 13.69
CA GLY A 472 0.13 -6.28 14.99
C GLY A 472 0.77 -4.96 15.42
N SER A 473 1.20 -4.89 16.68
CA SER A 473 1.86 -3.71 17.23
C SER A 473 3.09 -4.10 18.04
N VAL A 474 3.95 -4.92 17.42
CA VAL A 474 5.04 -5.66 18.05
C VAL A 474 5.80 -4.88 19.12
N LEU A 475 6.40 -3.73 18.79
CA LEU A 475 7.15 -2.92 19.76
C LEU A 475 6.29 -2.51 20.97
N LYS A 476 5.05 -2.06 20.73
CA LYS A 476 4.15 -1.64 21.83
C LYS A 476 3.69 -2.82 22.67
N ASP A 477 3.45 -3.97 22.06
CA ASP A 477 2.99 -5.17 22.77
C ASP A 477 4.13 -5.77 23.62
N ILE A 478 5.36 -5.79 23.09
CA ILE A 478 6.56 -6.15 23.85
C ILE A 478 6.72 -5.21 25.06
N LEU A 479 6.58 -3.89 24.87
CA LEU A 479 6.62 -2.92 25.97
C LEU A 479 5.47 -3.12 26.97
N ARG A 480 4.24 -3.39 26.51
CA ARG A 480 3.05 -3.64 27.35
C ARG A 480 3.22 -4.90 28.20
N SER A 481 3.91 -5.91 27.69
CA SER A 481 4.12 -7.19 28.40
C SER A 481 4.92 -7.02 29.70
N ASN A 482 5.84 -6.05 29.76
CA ASN A 482 6.82 -5.87 30.84
C ASN A 482 7.68 -7.12 31.12
N VAL A 483 7.83 -8.01 30.14
CA VAL A 483 8.55 -9.29 30.29
C VAL A 483 10.06 -9.14 30.11
N PHE A 484 10.49 -8.12 29.37
CA PHE A 484 11.87 -7.89 28.96
C PHE A 484 12.39 -6.55 29.53
N PRO A 485 13.71 -6.43 29.78
CA PRO A 485 14.31 -5.17 30.16
C PRO A 485 14.10 -4.12 29.07
N CYS A 486 13.44 -3.03 29.45
CA CYS A 486 13.21 -1.88 28.58
C CYS A 486 13.88 -0.64 29.16
N VAL A 487 14.71 0.01 28.35
CA VAL A 487 15.33 1.28 28.68
C VAL A 487 14.75 2.39 27.82
N ARG A 488 14.05 3.34 28.46
CA ARG A 488 13.47 4.51 27.79
C ARG A 488 14.39 5.71 27.95
N LEU A 489 14.98 6.18 26.85
CA LEU A 489 15.78 7.41 26.82
C LEU A 489 14.85 8.62 26.82
N THR A 490 14.94 9.46 27.85
CA THR A 490 14.12 10.67 28.01
C THR A 490 14.93 11.96 27.88
N GLN A 491 16.26 11.90 28.10
CA GLN A 491 17.12 13.08 28.02
C GLN A 491 17.50 13.39 26.56
N ILE A 492 17.40 14.66 26.17
CA ILE A 492 17.68 15.17 24.82
C ILE A 492 19.07 15.83 24.80
N PHE A 493 19.92 15.44 23.84
CA PHE A 493 21.37 15.76 23.84
C PHE A 493 21.84 16.72 22.75
N ARG A 494 20.94 17.37 22.01
CA ARG A 494 21.35 18.20 20.86
C ARG A 494 22.16 19.42 21.30
N GLN A 495 23.40 19.52 20.81
CA GLN A 495 24.28 20.66 20.99
C GLN A 495 23.74 21.85 20.16
N ASN A 496 23.63 23.02 20.81
CA ASN A 496 23.10 24.30 20.32
C ASN A 496 21.56 24.39 20.19
N ASN A 497 20.98 25.06 21.18
CA ASN A 497 19.57 25.41 21.33
C ASN A 497 18.60 24.22 21.51
N ARG A 498 17.75 24.33 22.53
CA ARG A 498 16.49 23.58 22.64
C ARG A 498 15.63 23.91 21.42
N GLY A 499 15.89 23.27 20.27
CA GLY A 499 15.11 23.49 19.05
C GLY A 499 13.63 23.29 19.37
N THR A 500 12.81 24.27 19.02
CA THR A 500 11.37 24.29 19.28
C THR A 500 10.72 23.04 18.67
N ILE A 501 11.30 22.47 17.61
CA ILE A 501 10.86 21.20 17.01
C ILE A 501 10.81 20.05 18.03
N VAL A 502 11.89 19.83 18.81
CA VAL A 502 11.93 18.68 19.74
C VAL A 502 11.02 18.93 20.94
N LEU A 503 10.99 20.17 21.45
CA LEU A 503 10.06 20.57 22.51
C LEU A 503 8.60 20.39 22.08
N ASN A 504 8.26 20.83 20.87
CA ASN A 504 6.93 20.67 20.31
C ASN A 504 6.59 19.23 19.99
N ALA A 505 7.55 18.41 19.53
CA ALA A 505 7.33 16.98 19.35
C ALA A 505 6.95 16.33 20.69
N HIS A 506 7.64 16.68 21.78
CA HIS A 506 7.29 16.18 23.10
C HIS A 506 5.93 16.73 23.61
N ALA A 507 5.64 18.01 23.37
CA ALA A 507 4.33 18.59 23.67
C ALA A 507 3.21 17.84 22.94
N ILE A 508 3.35 17.64 21.62
CA ILE A 508 2.39 16.90 20.80
C ILE A 508 2.21 15.49 21.35
N ASN A 509 3.30 14.78 21.66
CA ASN A 509 3.26 13.42 22.19
C ASN A 509 2.54 13.32 23.54
N THR A 510 2.66 14.34 24.39
CA THR A 510 1.96 14.43 25.69
C THR A 510 0.55 15.01 25.58
N GLY A 511 0.06 15.29 24.37
CA GLY A 511 -1.26 15.89 24.13
C GLY A 511 -1.34 17.39 24.44
N SER A 512 -0.19 18.06 24.62
CA SER A 512 -0.08 19.50 24.79
C SER A 512 0.09 20.22 23.46
N MET A 513 -0.52 21.40 23.31
CA MET A 513 -0.41 22.19 22.08
C MET A 513 1.03 22.68 21.87
N PRO A 514 1.56 22.60 20.63
CA PRO A 514 2.88 23.13 20.32
C PRO A 514 2.91 24.67 20.40
N THR A 515 4.08 25.22 20.70
CA THR A 515 4.32 26.67 20.70
C THR A 515 4.94 27.13 19.38
N PHE A 516 4.58 28.32 18.93
CA PHE A 516 5.00 28.86 17.63
C PHE A 516 5.92 30.08 17.78
N THR A 517 6.68 30.12 18.87
CA THR A 517 7.54 31.26 19.23
C THR A 517 8.93 31.18 18.61
N GLY A 518 9.34 30.01 18.11
CA GLY A 518 10.66 29.79 17.52
C GLY A 518 10.67 29.95 16.00
N ASN A 519 11.82 30.33 15.44
CA ASN A 519 12.01 30.44 13.99
C ASN A 519 11.98 29.08 13.26
N ASP A 520 12.23 28.00 13.98
CA ASP A 520 12.29 26.63 13.49
C ASP A 520 10.93 25.90 13.51
N PHE A 521 9.88 26.49 14.09
CA PHE A 521 8.54 25.89 14.13
C PHE A 521 7.44 26.95 13.98
N SER A 522 6.81 27.02 12.81
CA SER A 522 5.79 28.02 12.50
C SER A 522 4.43 27.42 12.13
N PHE A 523 3.39 28.23 12.27
CA PHE A 523 2.03 27.92 11.86
C PHE A 523 1.49 29.02 10.95
N VAL A 524 0.99 28.62 9.79
CA VAL A 524 0.32 29.50 8.84
C VAL A 524 -1.16 29.11 8.81
N SER A 525 -2.02 30.05 9.18
CA SER A 525 -3.46 29.81 9.22
C SER A 525 -4.04 29.77 7.81
N ALA A 526 -4.88 28.76 7.54
CA ALA A 526 -5.73 28.69 6.35
C ALA A 526 -7.13 28.22 6.74
N VAL A 527 -8.16 28.80 6.13
CA VAL A 527 -9.57 28.51 6.44
C VAL A 527 -10.18 27.41 5.56
N SER A 528 -9.55 27.08 4.42
CA SER A 528 -9.97 25.99 3.53
C SER A 528 -8.80 25.13 3.05
N ALA A 529 -9.12 23.95 2.51
CA ALA A 529 -8.10 23.05 1.93
C ALA A 529 -7.42 23.67 0.70
N GLU A 530 -8.18 24.38 -0.13
CA GLU A 530 -7.67 25.08 -1.32
C GLU A 530 -6.74 26.24 -0.93
N GLU A 531 -7.08 26.99 0.12
CA GLU A 531 -6.21 28.04 0.63
C GLU A 531 -4.92 27.45 1.22
N ALA A 532 -5.02 26.38 2.01
CA ALA A 532 -3.87 25.69 2.57
C ALA A 532 -2.94 25.18 1.45
N ALA A 533 -3.49 24.61 0.38
CA ALA A 533 -2.72 24.18 -0.79
C ALA A 533 -1.97 25.35 -1.47
N LYS A 534 -2.64 26.49 -1.65
CA LYS A 534 -2.01 27.71 -2.20
C LYS A 534 -0.90 28.26 -1.30
N GLN A 535 -1.09 28.24 0.02
CA GLN A 535 -0.06 28.67 0.97
C GLN A 535 1.14 27.72 0.95
N VAL A 536 0.93 26.40 0.91
CA VAL A 536 2.02 25.42 0.75
C VAL A 536 2.82 25.71 -0.51
N LEU A 537 2.15 25.97 -1.64
CA LEU A 537 2.80 26.35 -2.90
C LEU A 537 3.67 27.61 -2.75
N SER A 538 3.11 28.68 -2.18
CA SER A 538 3.80 29.95 -1.97
C SER A 538 5.01 29.80 -1.04
N ILE A 539 4.89 29.00 0.02
CA ILE A 539 6.00 28.70 0.93
C ILE A 539 7.11 27.94 0.20
N CYS A 540 6.76 26.92 -0.60
CA CYS A 540 7.75 26.19 -1.40
C CYS A 540 8.48 27.12 -2.38
N GLN A 541 7.76 27.98 -3.11
CA GLN A 541 8.36 28.94 -4.05
C GLN A 541 9.31 29.91 -3.33
N SER A 542 8.88 30.50 -2.22
CA SER A 542 9.70 31.41 -1.41
C SER A 542 10.99 30.73 -0.92
N LEU A 543 10.92 29.47 -0.48
CA LEU A 543 12.11 28.74 -0.05
C LEU A 543 13.08 28.46 -1.21
N ILE A 544 12.57 28.18 -2.41
CA ILE A 544 13.43 28.03 -3.61
C ILE A 544 14.08 29.37 -4.00
N GLU A 545 13.33 30.48 -3.94
CA GLU A 545 13.85 31.83 -4.19
C GLU A 545 14.93 32.24 -3.18
N GLU A 546 14.81 31.79 -1.92
CA GLU A 546 15.83 31.92 -0.87
C GLU A 546 17.07 31.03 -1.09
N GLY A 547 17.08 30.18 -2.13
CA GLY A 547 18.20 29.32 -2.50
C GLY A 547 18.19 27.93 -1.85
N HIS A 548 17.10 27.52 -1.21
CA HIS A 548 16.98 26.15 -0.69
C HIS A 548 16.77 25.15 -1.84
N SER A 549 17.34 23.95 -1.72
CA SER A 549 17.11 22.87 -2.69
C SER A 549 15.73 22.23 -2.50
N VAL A 550 15.07 21.86 -3.61
CA VAL A 550 13.85 21.03 -3.59
C VAL A 550 14.09 19.69 -2.88
N MET A 551 15.34 19.19 -2.90
CA MET A 551 15.71 17.94 -2.22
C MET A 551 15.74 18.09 -0.69
N ASP A 552 16.03 19.29 -0.18
CA ASP A 552 16.12 19.59 1.25
C ASP A 552 14.76 19.80 1.93
N MET A 553 13.74 20.12 1.15
CA MET A 553 12.37 20.36 1.62
C MET A 553 11.44 19.19 1.31
N GLN A 554 10.50 18.91 2.20
CA GLN A 554 9.50 17.89 1.98
C GLN A 554 8.12 18.36 2.43
N VAL A 555 7.16 18.31 1.52
CA VAL A 555 5.74 18.43 1.88
C VAL A 555 5.24 17.04 2.28
N LEU A 556 4.66 16.94 3.48
CA LEU A 556 4.04 15.73 3.98
C LEU A 556 2.52 15.91 4.05
N SER A 557 1.75 15.00 3.47
CA SER A 557 0.28 15.04 3.57
C SER A 557 -0.29 13.79 4.27
N PRO A 558 -1.27 13.94 5.18
CA PRO A 558 -1.97 12.79 5.77
C PRO A 558 -2.80 11.96 4.77
N MET A 559 -3.23 12.55 3.65
CA MET A 559 -4.15 11.91 2.69
C MET A 559 -3.62 11.98 1.25
N ARG A 560 -4.06 11.04 0.39
CA ARG A 560 -3.65 10.99 -1.03
C ARG A 560 -4.56 11.83 -1.94
N ARG A 561 -5.86 11.86 -1.65
CA ARG A 561 -6.90 12.55 -2.44
C ARG A 561 -7.20 13.94 -1.90
N GLU A 562 -8.01 14.70 -2.64
CA GLU A 562 -8.44 16.09 -2.34
C GLU A 562 -7.37 17.16 -2.56
N ALA A 563 -7.70 18.43 -2.31
CA ALA A 563 -6.85 19.59 -2.62
C ALA A 563 -5.51 19.59 -1.88
N CYS A 564 -5.48 19.14 -0.62
CA CYS A 564 -4.24 18.92 0.15
C CYS A 564 -3.70 17.50 0.02
N GLY A 565 -4.20 16.71 -0.92
CA GLY A 565 -3.76 15.33 -1.15
C GLY A 565 -2.40 15.24 -1.83
N VAL A 566 -1.70 14.12 -1.60
CA VAL A 566 -0.42 13.79 -2.26
C VAL A 566 -0.50 13.96 -3.79
N ASP A 567 -1.55 13.45 -4.44
CA ASP A 567 -1.60 13.41 -5.90
C ASP A 567 -1.85 14.81 -6.51
N ALA A 568 -2.76 15.58 -5.90
CA ALA A 568 -3.09 16.94 -6.34
C ALA A 568 -1.92 17.91 -6.11
N LEU A 569 -1.34 17.91 -4.91
CA LEU A 569 -0.23 18.80 -4.59
C LEU A 569 1.05 18.48 -5.37
N ASN A 570 1.32 17.20 -5.67
CA ASN A 570 2.46 16.86 -6.53
C ASN A 570 2.34 17.51 -7.91
N ARG A 571 1.15 17.46 -8.52
CA ARG A 571 0.90 18.11 -9.82
C ARG A 571 1.09 19.62 -9.74
N THR A 572 0.46 20.26 -8.74
CA THR A 572 0.54 21.72 -8.58
C THR A 572 1.97 22.19 -8.28
N LEU A 573 2.74 21.45 -7.46
CA LEU A 573 4.13 21.77 -7.19
C LEU A 573 5.04 21.50 -8.39
N GLN A 574 4.81 20.44 -9.16
CA GLN A 574 5.53 20.20 -10.40
C GLN A 574 5.31 21.35 -11.38
N GLU A 575 4.06 21.78 -11.59
CA GLU A 575 3.72 22.92 -12.47
C GLU A 575 4.38 24.24 -12.03
N ALA A 576 4.49 24.48 -10.72
CA ALA A 576 5.05 25.73 -10.20
C ALA A 576 6.57 25.74 -10.04
N LEU A 577 7.16 24.60 -9.66
CA LEU A 577 8.60 24.49 -9.36
C LEU A 577 9.41 23.95 -10.54
N ASN A 578 8.78 23.22 -11.47
CA ASN A 578 9.38 22.71 -12.69
C ASN A 578 8.41 22.82 -13.88
N PRO A 579 8.07 24.07 -14.30
CA PRO A 579 7.12 24.31 -15.38
C PRO A 579 7.60 23.71 -16.70
N GLU A 580 6.65 23.39 -17.57
CA GLU A 580 6.92 22.83 -18.89
C GLU A 580 7.42 23.91 -19.85
N THR A 581 8.53 23.61 -20.53
CA THR A 581 9.20 24.37 -21.55
C THR A 581 9.47 23.45 -22.74
N GLU A 582 9.89 24.02 -23.87
CA GLU A 582 10.22 23.23 -25.07
C GLU A 582 11.36 22.22 -24.81
N ASP A 583 12.26 22.52 -23.87
CA ASP A 583 13.43 21.69 -23.53
C ASP A 583 13.17 20.62 -22.45
N ASN A 584 12.02 20.65 -21.76
CA ASN A 584 11.70 19.70 -20.66
C ASN A 584 10.26 19.12 -20.75
N ALA A 585 9.78 18.88 -21.98
CA ALA A 585 8.45 18.35 -22.26
C ALA A 585 8.06 17.15 -21.37
N SER A 586 6.79 17.08 -20.96
CA SER A 586 6.32 16.03 -20.08
C SER A 586 6.25 14.68 -20.79
N ILE A 587 6.97 13.69 -20.27
CA ILE A 587 6.98 12.32 -20.77
C ILE A 587 6.43 11.40 -19.69
N ALA A 588 5.28 10.79 -19.96
CA ALA A 588 4.55 9.94 -18.99
C ALA A 588 4.24 10.63 -17.64
N GLY A 589 4.11 11.96 -17.64
CA GLY A 589 3.86 12.75 -16.42
C GLY A 589 5.12 13.16 -15.65
N PHE A 590 6.31 12.85 -16.17
CA PHE A 590 7.61 13.25 -15.63
C PHE A 590 8.30 14.28 -16.52
N ARG A 591 9.19 15.08 -15.93
CA ARG A 591 10.03 16.09 -16.59
C ARG A 591 11.46 15.98 -16.10
N SER A 592 12.41 16.41 -16.93
CA SER A 592 13.79 16.60 -16.45
C SER A 592 13.80 17.61 -15.30
N GLY A 593 14.53 17.31 -14.24
CA GLY A 593 14.58 18.09 -13.01
C GLY A 593 13.57 17.69 -11.93
N ASP A 594 12.62 16.80 -12.22
CA ASP A 594 11.59 16.41 -11.25
C ASP A 594 12.16 15.66 -10.05
N LYS A 595 11.57 15.93 -8.88
CA LYS A 595 11.78 15.14 -7.68
C LYS A 595 10.89 13.91 -7.71
N VAL A 596 11.49 12.73 -7.74
CA VAL A 596 10.80 11.44 -7.86
C VAL A 596 11.15 10.50 -6.71
N MET A 597 10.32 9.48 -6.53
CA MET A 597 10.50 8.45 -5.52
C MET A 597 10.23 7.06 -6.11
N GLN A 598 11.09 6.11 -5.78
CA GLN A 598 10.94 4.70 -6.08
C GLN A 598 9.80 4.11 -5.24
N ILE A 599 8.89 3.34 -5.84
CA ILE A 599 7.74 2.73 -5.13
C ILE A 599 7.87 1.22 -4.90
N ARG A 600 8.89 0.57 -5.47
CA ARG A 600 9.17 -0.86 -5.33
C ARG A 600 10.67 -1.10 -5.18
N ASN A 601 11.07 -2.07 -4.37
CA ASN A 601 12.49 -2.42 -4.26
C ASN A 601 12.97 -3.01 -5.59
N ASP A 602 14.11 -2.54 -6.07
CA ASP A 602 14.87 -3.13 -7.18
C ASP A 602 16.28 -3.43 -6.69
N TYR A 603 16.49 -4.71 -6.36
CA TYR A 603 17.77 -5.18 -5.82
C TYR A 603 18.88 -5.21 -6.87
N THR A 604 18.55 -5.29 -8.17
CA THR A 604 19.55 -5.29 -9.24
C THR A 604 20.17 -3.91 -9.41
N LYS A 605 19.36 -2.87 -9.28
CA LYS A 605 19.79 -1.46 -9.35
C LYS A 605 20.15 -0.86 -7.99
N ASN A 606 20.01 -1.64 -6.91
CA ASN A 606 20.26 -1.23 -5.53
C ASN A 606 19.47 0.03 -5.12
N VAL A 607 18.21 0.13 -5.56
CA VAL A 607 17.27 1.20 -5.17
C VAL A 607 16.06 0.61 -4.45
N PHE A 608 15.63 1.26 -3.38
CA PHE A 608 14.61 0.74 -2.49
C PHE A 608 13.35 1.61 -2.48
N ASN A 609 12.22 0.98 -2.15
CA ASN A 609 10.95 1.67 -2.00
C ASN A 609 11.09 2.82 -0.98
N GLY A 610 10.68 3.99 -1.42
CA GLY A 610 10.79 5.24 -0.69
C GLY A 610 12.00 6.05 -1.10
N ASP A 611 13.03 5.52 -1.76
CA ASP A 611 14.21 6.29 -2.18
C ASP A 611 13.82 7.45 -3.09
N VAL A 612 14.43 8.62 -2.87
CA VAL A 612 14.06 9.89 -3.50
C VAL A 612 15.27 10.38 -4.27
N GLY A 613 15.03 10.70 -5.53
CA GLY A 613 16.04 11.17 -6.45
C GLY A 613 15.50 12.31 -7.31
N ARG A 614 16.36 12.80 -8.18
CA ARG A 614 16.04 13.82 -9.16
C ARG A 614 16.22 13.25 -10.56
N ILE A 615 15.26 13.47 -11.45
CA ILE A 615 15.43 13.14 -12.86
C ILE A 615 16.46 14.09 -13.45
N VAL A 616 17.58 13.56 -13.94
CA VAL A 616 18.62 14.36 -14.63
C VAL A 616 18.40 14.38 -16.13
N TRP A 617 17.77 13.35 -16.67
CA TRP A 617 17.48 13.24 -18.10
C TRP A 617 16.32 12.28 -18.37
N ILE A 618 15.52 12.55 -19.40
CA ILE A 618 14.37 11.74 -19.80
C ILE A 618 14.11 11.84 -21.30
N ASP A 619 13.82 10.71 -21.94
CA ASP A 619 13.25 10.61 -23.29
C ASP A 619 12.07 9.62 -23.32
N THR A 620 11.55 9.30 -24.51
CA THR A 620 10.39 8.42 -24.67
C THR A 620 10.65 6.96 -24.24
N GLU A 621 11.92 6.53 -24.20
CA GLU A 621 12.35 5.15 -23.99
C GLU A 621 13.05 4.94 -22.63
N LYS A 622 13.71 5.98 -22.11
CA LYS A 622 14.64 5.93 -20.98
C LYS A 622 14.53 7.16 -20.09
N LEU A 623 14.81 6.95 -18.81
CA LEU A 623 14.81 7.98 -17.77
C LEU A 623 15.99 7.72 -16.83
N ILE A 624 16.76 8.76 -16.51
CA ILE A 624 17.90 8.68 -15.59
C ILE A 624 17.56 9.46 -14.33
N VAL A 625 17.60 8.77 -13.18
CA VAL A 625 17.41 9.36 -11.86
C VAL A 625 18.74 9.37 -11.11
N GLN A 626 19.14 10.54 -10.65
CA GLN A 626 20.23 10.71 -9.69
C GLN A 626 19.66 10.59 -8.28
N TYR A 627 20.07 9.55 -7.55
CA TYR A 627 19.70 9.38 -6.13
C TYR A 627 20.69 10.11 -5.21
N THR A 628 20.39 10.16 -3.90
CA THR A 628 21.10 10.99 -2.90
C THR A 628 22.58 10.62 -2.67
N ASP A 629 23.10 9.59 -3.37
CA ASP A 629 24.50 9.13 -3.34
C ASP A 629 25.25 9.35 -4.65
N ASP A 630 24.71 10.22 -5.53
CA ASP A 630 25.25 10.46 -6.87
C ASP A 630 25.34 9.19 -7.74
N VAL A 631 24.50 8.19 -7.43
CA VAL A 631 24.30 7.02 -8.27
C VAL A 631 23.22 7.33 -9.30
N ASP A 632 23.63 7.39 -10.56
CA ASP A 632 22.74 7.52 -11.70
C ASP A 632 22.14 6.16 -12.05
N VAL A 633 20.83 6.04 -11.90
CA VAL A 633 20.10 4.82 -12.20
C VAL A 633 19.25 5.03 -13.44
N THR A 634 19.43 4.14 -14.42
CA THR A 634 18.67 4.17 -15.68
C THR A 634 17.43 3.29 -15.59
N TYR A 635 16.30 3.84 -16.02
CA TYR A 635 15.01 3.19 -16.12
C TYR A 635 14.61 3.12 -17.59
N THR A 636 14.15 1.96 -18.02
CA THR A 636 13.49 1.74 -19.31
C THR A 636 12.00 2.08 -19.20
N ARG A 637 11.32 2.22 -20.34
CA ARG A 637 9.92 2.64 -20.42
C ARG A 637 8.96 1.83 -19.54
N ASP A 638 9.10 0.51 -19.48
CA ASP A 638 8.22 -0.36 -18.67
C ASP A 638 8.43 -0.16 -17.16
N GLU A 639 9.61 0.33 -16.77
CA GLU A 639 9.98 0.57 -15.38
C GLU A 639 9.54 1.94 -14.88
N PHE A 640 9.03 2.83 -15.75
CA PHE A 640 8.54 4.16 -15.34
C PHE A 640 7.42 4.05 -14.29
N ALA A 641 6.63 2.97 -14.36
CA ALA A 641 5.59 2.68 -13.38
C ALA A 641 6.12 2.39 -11.97
N SER A 642 7.44 2.17 -11.80
CA SER A 642 8.10 2.01 -10.51
C SER A 642 8.50 3.34 -9.85
N LEU A 643 8.27 4.46 -10.54
CA LEU A 643 8.52 5.82 -10.05
C LEU A 643 7.21 6.59 -9.83
N THR A 644 7.26 7.57 -8.92
CA THR A 644 6.19 8.57 -8.72
C THR A 644 6.81 9.92 -8.36
N LEU A 645 6.11 11.01 -8.62
CA LEU A 645 6.50 12.34 -8.12
C LEU A 645 6.58 12.34 -6.58
N ALA A 646 7.52 13.11 -6.04
CA ALA A 646 7.89 13.12 -4.63
C ALA A 646 8.06 14.53 -4.03
N TYR A 647 7.55 15.56 -4.69
CA TYR A 647 7.38 16.89 -4.09
C TYR A 647 6.53 16.82 -2.82
N VAL A 648 5.48 15.97 -2.87
CA VAL A 648 4.66 15.61 -1.72
C VAL A 648 4.70 14.10 -1.50
N MET A 649 4.76 13.69 -0.25
CA MET A 649 4.62 12.29 0.14
C MET A 649 3.70 12.15 1.34
N SER A 650 3.15 10.95 1.53
CA SER A 650 2.39 10.65 2.75
C SER A 650 3.32 10.52 3.95
N VAL A 651 2.84 10.82 5.16
CA VAL A 651 3.62 10.66 6.42
C VAL A 651 4.13 9.21 6.60
N HIS A 652 3.35 8.20 6.23
CA HIS A 652 3.80 6.80 6.28
C HIS A 652 5.03 6.54 5.39
N LYS A 653 5.02 7.08 4.17
CA LYS A 653 6.14 6.92 3.23
C LYS A 653 7.39 7.73 3.60
N SER A 654 7.27 8.69 4.51
CA SER A 654 8.43 9.44 5.01
C SER A 654 9.09 8.79 6.22
N GLN A 655 8.54 7.69 6.77
CA GLN A 655 9.18 6.95 7.86
C GLN A 655 10.59 6.48 7.45
N GLY A 656 11.53 6.49 8.41
CA GLY A 656 12.96 6.27 8.14
C GLY A 656 13.67 7.39 7.37
N SER A 657 12.95 8.42 6.90
CA SER A 657 13.51 9.61 6.24
C SER A 657 13.52 10.82 7.18
N GLU A 658 14.30 11.83 6.86
CA GLU A 658 14.45 13.10 7.58
C GLU A 658 14.88 14.15 6.54
N TYR A 659 14.35 15.35 6.68
CA TYR A 659 14.51 16.46 5.74
C TYR A 659 14.95 17.71 6.50
N SER A 660 15.60 18.65 5.82
CA SER A 660 15.97 19.93 6.43
C SER A 660 14.72 20.71 6.83
N THR A 661 13.75 20.82 5.92
CA THR A 661 12.49 21.53 6.12
C THR A 661 11.29 20.64 5.83
N VAL A 662 10.33 20.57 6.75
CA VAL A 662 9.05 19.85 6.57
C VAL A 662 7.90 20.83 6.54
N ILE A 663 7.01 20.68 5.56
CA ILE A 663 5.77 21.45 5.42
C ILE A 663 4.60 20.48 5.53
N LEU A 664 3.64 20.75 6.42
CA LEU A 664 2.55 19.83 6.73
C LEU A 664 1.19 20.55 6.70
N PRO A 665 0.36 20.33 5.65
CA PRO A 665 -1.04 20.76 5.66
C PRO A 665 -1.90 19.98 6.67
N LEU A 666 -2.57 20.69 7.58
CA LEU A 666 -3.51 20.19 8.58
C LEU A 666 -4.89 20.84 8.39
N VAL A 667 -5.73 20.19 7.59
CA VAL A 667 -7.07 20.69 7.25
C VAL A 667 -8.15 19.75 7.79
N ARG A 668 -9.36 20.28 8.03
CA ARG A 668 -10.47 19.50 8.59
C ARG A 668 -10.87 18.30 7.74
N ALA A 669 -10.67 18.39 6.42
CA ALA A 669 -10.94 17.28 5.50
C ALA A 669 -10.14 16.02 5.89
N HIS A 670 -8.96 16.19 6.52
CA HIS A 670 -8.12 15.10 7.01
C HIS A 670 -8.63 14.42 8.29
N HIS A 671 -9.82 14.73 8.81
CA HIS A 671 -10.30 14.31 10.14
C HIS A 671 -10.07 12.83 10.50
N ILE A 672 -10.19 11.91 9.54
CA ILE A 672 -9.95 10.46 9.74
C ILE A 672 -8.49 10.17 10.16
N MET A 673 -7.54 10.96 9.64
CA MET A 673 -6.10 10.80 9.82
C MET A 673 -5.50 11.80 10.83
N LEU A 674 -6.29 12.71 11.41
CA LEU A 674 -5.83 13.64 12.44
C LEU A 674 -5.61 12.90 13.75
N GLN A 675 -4.45 12.26 13.88
CA GLN A 675 -4.02 11.49 15.03
C GLN A 675 -2.69 12.03 15.58
N ARG A 676 -2.49 11.88 16.89
CA ARG A 676 -1.32 12.42 17.59
C ARG A 676 -0.01 11.81 17.07
N ASN A 677 0.04 10.49 16.90
CA ASN A 677 1.19 9.76 16.40
C ASN A 677 1.55 10.14 14.94
N LEU A 678 0.56 10.42 14.08
CA LEU A 678 0.79 10.88 12.71
C LEU A 678 1.43 12.26 12.70
N LEU A 679 0.88 13.20 13.49
CA LEU A 679 1.43 14.54 13.63
C LEU A 679 2.84 14.51 14.23
N TYR A 680 3.02 13.75 15.32
CA TYR A 680 4.33 13.53 15.94
C TYR A 680 5.32 13.00 14.91
N THR A 681 4.99 11.89 14.23
CA THR A 681 5.86 11.27 13.22
C THR A 681 6.22 12.23 12.11
N ALA A 682 5.30 13.08 11.65
CA ALA A 682 5.58 14.07 10.61
C ALA A 682 6.53 15.18 11.10
N VAL A 683 6.32 15.68 12.31
CA VAL A 683 7.16 16.71 12.95
C VAL A 683 8.58 16.20 13.17
N THR A 684 8.75 14.95 13.61
CA THR A 684 10.07 14.36 13.87
C THR A 684 10.88 14.10 12.60
N ARG A 685 10.31 14.27 11.40
CA ARG A 685 11.07 14.22 10.14
C ARG A 685 11.88 15.46 9.85
N ALA A 686 11.65 16.57 10.56
CA ALA A 686 12.37 17.82 10.32
C ALA A 686 13.67 17.91 11.12
N LYS A 687 14.78 18.23 10.45
CA LYS A 687 16.07 18.51 11.09
C LYS A 687 16.20 19.96 11.53
N LYS A 688 15.74 20.92 10.72
CA LYS A 688 15.96 22.37 10.91
C LYS A 688 14.68 23.20 11.00
N ARG A 689 13.63 22.90 10.23
CA ARG A 689 12.40 23.73 10.20
C ARG A 689 11.12 22.92 9.98
N VAL A 690 10.06 23.25 10.71
CA VAL A 690 8.69 22.74 10.52
C VAL A 690 7.75 23.90 10.23
N ILE A 691 6.91 23.75 9.21
CA ILE A 691 5.86 24.71 8.85
C ILE A 691 4.53 23.98 8.78
N LEU A 692 3.65 24.24 9.74
CA LEU A 692 2.28 23.73 9.74
C LEU A 692 1.38 24.71 9.00
N VAL A 693 0.54 24.21 8.09
CA VAL A 693 -0.37 25.05 7.28
C VAL A 693 -1.79 24.55 7.45
N GLY A 694 -2.72 25.38 7.92
CA GLY A 694 -4.12 24.95 8.03
C GLY A 694 -4.89 25.57 9.19
N ASP A 695 -5.84 24.79 9.73
CA ASP A 695 -6.74 25.26 10.78
C ASP A 695 -6.23 24.84 12.17
N ARG A 696 -6.24 25.78 13.13
CA ARG A 696 -5.91 25.49 14.53
C ARG A 696 -6.84 24.44 15.15
N THR A 697 -8.09 24.35 14.71
CA THR A 697 -9.00 23.30 15.18
C THR A 697 -8.56 21.92 14.72
N ALA A 698 -8.03 21.80 13.50
CA ALA A 698 -7.50 20.54 12.97
C ALA A 698 -6.23 20.13 13.73
N LEU A 699 -5.35 21.10 14.03
CA LEU A 699 -4.19 20.87 14.89
C LEU A 699 -4.61 20.40 16.29
N PHE A 700 -5.54 21.10 16.94
CA PHE A 700 -6.04 20.71 18.26
C PHE A 700 -6.66 19.31 18.25
N THR A 701 -7.42 18.98 17.21
CA THR A 701 -7.99 17.65 17.01
C THR A 701 -6.89 16.60 16.90
N ALA A 702 -5.85 16.85 16.09
CA ALA A 702 -4.73 15.93 15.94
C ALA A 702 -3.97 15.69 17.25
N VAL A 703 -3.68 16.76 18.02
CA VAL A 703 -2.96 16.67 19.30
C VAL A 703 -3.79 15.95 20.37
N SER A 704 -5.09 16.26 20.45
CA SER A 704 -6.00 15.69 21.45
C SER A 704 -6.37 14.24 21.15
N ASN A 705 -6.31 13.83 19.88
CA ASN A 705 -6.70 12.50 19.46
C ASN A 705 -5.60 11.46 19.74
N ASP A 706 -5.60 10.96 20.97
CA ASP A 706 -4.80 9.82 21.41
C ASP A 706 -5.38 8.46 21.02
N ARG A 707 -6.50 8.44 20.28
CA ARG A 707 -7.05 7.20 19.77
C ARG A 707 -6.17 6.74 18.61
N THR A 708 -4.97 6.27 18.94
CA THR A 708 -4.35 5.22 18.14
C THR A 708 -5.42 4.15 17.98
N ARG A 709 -5.82 3.85 16.74
CA ARG A 709 -6.79 2.77 16.48
C ARG A 709 -6.31 1.56 17.28
N ARG A 710 -7.10 1.13 18.27
CA ARG A 710 -6.78 -0.04 19.09
C ARG A 710 -6.55 -1.20 18.13
N ARG A 711 -5.32 -1.67 18.02
CA ARG A 711 -5.01 -2.89 17.28
C ARG A 711 -5.41 -4.05 18.16
N TYR A 712 -6.06 -5.03 17.54
CA TYR A 712 -6.44 -6.26 18.22
C TYR A 712 -5.28 -7.24 18.01
N THR A 713 -4.63 -7.59 19.11
CA THR A 713 -3.46 -8.46 19.19
C THR A 713 -3.37 -8.94 20.63
N LEU A 714 -2.94 -10.18 20.80
CA LEU A 714 -2.72 -10.81 22.10
C LEU A 714 -1.23 -11.07 22.38
N LEU A 715 -0.32 -10.49 21.59
CA LEU A 715 1.12 -10.73 21.74
C LEU A 715 1.61 -10.41 23.15
N ALA A 716 1.15 -9.31 23.76
CA ALA A 716 1.57 -8.94 25.11
C ALA A 716 1.08 -9.95 26.16
N GLU A 717 -0.13 -10.45 26.00
CA GLU A 717 -0.76 -11.45 26.86
C GLU A 717 -0.05 -12.80 26.74
N ARG A 718 0.34 -13.21 25.52
CA ARG A 718 1.15 -14.42 25.28
C ARG A 718 2.54 -14.31 25.88
N LEU A 719 3.22 -13.19 25.68
CA LEU A 719 4.54 -12.93 26.25
C LEU A 719 4.52 -12.99 27.78
N ALA A 720 3.45 -12.47 28.38
CA ALA A 720 3.24 -12.48 29.83
C ALA A 720 2.68 -13.81 30.37
N GLU A 721 2.52 -14.83 29.52
CA GLU A 721 2.00 -16.16 29.87
C GLU A 721 0.60 -16.12 30.51
N ARG A 722 -0.23 -15.16 30.09
CA ARG A 722 -1.62 -15.03 30.57
C ARG A 722 -2.60 -15.90 29.78
N ILE A 723 -2.20 -16.37 28.60
CA ILE A 723 -2.97 -17.20 27.67
C ILE A 723 -2.10 -18.25 26.99
#